data_AF-A0A918WVD6-F1
#
_entry.id   AF-A0A918WVD6-F1
#
_cell.length_a   1.000
_cell.length_b   1.000
_cell.length_c   1.000
_cell.angle_alpha   90.00
_cell.angle_beta   90.00
_cell.angle_gamma   90.00
#
_symmetry.space_group_name_H-M   'P 1'
#
loop_
_entity.id
_entity.type
_entity.pdbx_description
1 polymer ?
#
loop_
_entity_poly.entity_id
_entity_poly.type
_entity_poly.pdbx_seq_one_letter_code
_entity_poly.pdbx_strand_id
1 'polypeptide(L)'
;MSLAQLHYTSAAGFTAVSPDVPRDLLDEAEEVLAAFPAQAFSLTQLSDGSRLLSRTTTDPETGAAHTHAVHLPAGERLPGGALPVTAWDSPRWTPVAPAPGSTPEPLDLLTPAAGFFDREGLAAFAAACGGRLAGVLADVRALCEDPGAQPVVLVEEDPADIARWVAVVGAALPREHAHGLTFTTYAERPEHALQQIIGTSPDVVFPAAGFRVHRPASGSSGTGSSDTGTGAAREVGDAWAAVAAQVWLAGRPELFKRAAAQPSLVDGEFEEGPLAATALSAGVPLDSLGRTAAALWAEQHADGLSASDWPTLIGALCAPVPGSRPDGELDALARLAERVDGKVPTEILAPLAALFAAEDDNPTAVPELARQLAHELLADPERARSAAVREALERHSALHAQLLVHLDDLAPDNPFSVVRLLHTADLVRGVPDGLPHLRMCAAYPLPGASRETGADRDSTLHTVLRAAGVSPMIEPLVLRTGFRLVWPENLLPTPQEARWILGETGSDAHRTAGTYPELIRAALEGPADDPDVTPLAADLIRCFPHEIDARQLGALRMLEFAESLAEGRAGAGPVATALTLRSAAHPVEPTVLQRTFGLVARDLLSEQRPVGELSALARSGDAELIGAYGAVARTAPLLDRLRTAPSYAADCFMAWTSQVGASGVWDEARGALLEEVLRPALQHMTTREIASLLDHLDRSGGSHAADFRAWHKPGGTLGRLARRFGRR
;
A
#
# COMPACT_ATOMS: atom_id res chain seq x y z
N MET A 1 -18.82 -57.38 -2.36
CA MET A 1 -18.85 -58.47 -1.37
C MET A 1 -20.21 -58.42 -0.71
N SER A 2 -20.88 -59.57 -0.54
CA SER A 2 -22.14 -59.61 0.21
C SER A 2 -21.84 -59.52 1.70
N LEU A 3 -22.62 -58.73 2.42
CA LEU A 3 -22.55 -58.60 3.87
C LEU A 3 -23.16 -59.85 4.52
N ALA A 4 -22.49 -60.39 5.54
CA ALA A 4 -22.98 -61.56 6.26
C ALA A 4 -24.10 -61.16 7.23
N GLN A 5 -25.25 -61.84 7.15
CA GLN A 5 -26.46 -61.55 7.91
C GLN A 5 -26.74 -62.62 8.97
N LEU A 6 -27.27 -62.16 10.11
CA LEU A 6 -27.72 -62.95 11.25
C LEU A 6 -29.11 -62.48 11.67
N HIS A 7 -30.04 -63.41 11.85
CA HIS A 7 -31.37 -63.15 12.37
C HIS A 7 -31.55 -63.88 13.70
N TYR A 8 -31.77 -63.10 14.76
CA TYR A 8 -31.91 -63.60 16.12
C TYR A 8 -33.29 -63.22 16.67
N THR A 9 -33.88 -64.12 17.47
CA THR A 9 -35.14 -63.85 18.18
C THR A 9 -34.99 -64.19 19.65
N SER A 10 -35.56 -63.37 20.53
CA SER A 10 -35.54 -63.62 21.98
C SER A 10 -36.29 -64.91 22.39
N ALA A 11 -37.15 -65.44 21.52
CA ALA A 11 -37.93 -66.65 21.77
C ALA A 11 -37.26 -67.95 21.29
N ALA A 12 -36.45 -67.90 20.22
CA ALA A 12 -35.97 -69.10 19.53
C ALA A 12 -34.47 -69.08 19.18
N GLY A 13 -33.73 -68.04 19.56
CA GLY A 13 -32.31 -67.90 19.20
C GLY A 13 -32.13 -67.53 17.72
N PHE A 14 -31.05 -67.99 17.09
CA PHE A 14 -30.80 -67.77 15.66
C PHE A 14 -31.81 -68.49 14.76
N THR A 15 -32.47 -67.74 13.90
CA THR A 15 -33.47 -68.24 12.94
C THR A 15 -32.89 -68.39 11.53
N ALA A 16 -31.96 -67.51 11.14
CA ALA A 16 -31.26 -67.57 9.85
C ALA A 16 -29.86 -66.94 9.96
N VAL A 17 -28.85 -67.58 9.36
CA VAL A 17 -27.45 -67.12 9.41
C VAL A 17 -26.80 -67.36 8.04
N SER A 18 -25.93 -66.45 7.63
CA SER A 18 -25.13 -66.63 6.39
C SER A 18 -24.11 -67.75 6.54
N PRO A 19 -23.83 -68.55 5.49
CA PRO A 19 -23.08 -69.81 5.60
C PRO A 19 -21.60 -69.65 6.02
N ASP A 20 -21.01 -68.47 5.85
CA ASP A 20 -19.58 -68.21 6.07
C ASP A 20 -19.27 -67.59 7.45
N VAL A 21 -20.24 -67.53 8.37
CA VAL A 21 -20.05 -66.97 9.72
C VAL A 21 -19.44 -68.02 10.67
N PRO A 22 -18.26 -67.77 11.30
CA PRO A 22 -17.63 -68.71 12.23
C PRO A 22 -18.48 -68.97 13.49
N ARG A 23 -18.40 -70.18 14.06
CA ARG A 23 -19.16 -70.55 15.27
C ARG A 23 -18.79 -69.73 16.50
N ASP A 24 -17.51 -69.50 16.73
CA ASP A 24 -17.04 -68.71 17.88
C ASP A 24 -17.62 -67.28 17.84
N LEU A 25 -17.83 -66.73 16.64
CA LEU A 25 -18.49 -65.44 16.45
C LEU A 25 -19.99 -65.51 16.75
N LEU A 26 -20.66 -66.62 16.39
CA LEU A 26 -22.08 -66.81 16.67
C LEU A 26 -22.34 -66.89 18.17
N ASP A 27 -21.47 -67.56 18.92
CA ASP A 27 -21.60 -67.68 20.38
C ASP A 27 -21.49 -66.29 21.05
N GLU A 28 -20.48 -65.49 20.68
CA GLU A 28 -20.34 -64.11 21.18
C GLU A 28 -21.49 -63.20 20.71
N ALA A 29 -21.90 -63.31 19.43
CA ALA A 29 -23.00 -62.54 18.89
C ALA A 29 -24.34 -62.88 19.58
N GLU A 30 -24.57 -64.13 19.97
CA GLU A 30 -25.77 -64.54 20.71
C GLU A 30 -25.85 -63.84 22.07
N GLU A 31 -24.75 -63.79 22.82
CA GLU A 31 -24.68 -63.10 24.11
C GLU A 31 -24.99 -61.59 23.96
N VAL A 32 -24.41 -60.95 22.94
CA VAL A 32 -24.63 -59.53 22.64
C VAL A 32 -26.08 -59.28 22.20
N LEU A 33 -26.62 -60.11 21.32
CA LEU A 33 -27.96 -59.94 20.75
C LEU A 33 -29.07 -60.23 21.77
N ALA A 34 -28.85 -61.17 22.69
CA ALA A 34 -29.79 -61.49 23.77
C ALA A 34 -29.99 -60.33 24.76
N ALA A 35 -29.01 -59.43 24.88
CA ALA A 35 -29.04 -58.30 25.80
C ALA A 35 -29.71 -57.04 25.23
N PHE A 36 -30.07 -57.00 23.94
CA PHE A 36 -30.60 -55.78 23.33
C PHE A 36 -32.08 -55.54 23.63
N PRO A 37 -32.45 -54.30 23.98
CA PRO A 37 -33.85 -53.93 24.16
C PRO A 37 -34.57 -53.85 22.81
N ALA A 38 -35.91 -53.89 22.87
CA ALA A 38 -36.76 -53.68 21.72
C ALA A 38 -36.50 -52.29 21.08
N GLN A 39 -36.57 -52.20 19.75
CA GLN A 39 -36.46 -50.95 18.97
C GLN A 39 -35.08 -50.27 18.98
N ALA A 40 -34.03 -50.95 19.45
CA ALA A 40 -32.67 -50.44 19.38
C ALA A 40 -32.00 -50.65 18.01
N PHE A 41 -31.13 -49.73 17.64
CA PHE A 41 -30.14 -49.92 16.58
C PHE A 41 -28.75 -49.73 17.18
N SER A 42 -27.85 -50.66 16.90
CA SER A 42 -26.54 -50.65 17.54
C SER A 42 -25.43 -51.06 16.60
N LEU A 43 -24.24 -50.51 16.85
CA LEU A 43 -22.97 -51.01 16.34
C LEU A 43 -22.13 -51.43 17.54
N THR A 44 -21.81 -52.71 17.61
CA THR A 44 -21.02 -53.30 18.71
C THR A 44 -19.73 -53.88 18.19
N GLN A 45 -18.61 -53.63 18.88
CA GLN A 45 -17.34 -54.27 18.59
C GLN A 45 -17.25 -55.61 19.33
N LEU A 46 -16.80 -56.65 18.63
CA LEU A 46 -16.59 -58.00 19.16
C LEU A 46 -15.13 -58.20 19.57
N SER A 47 -14.86 -59.27 20.31
CA SER A 47 -13.55 -59.62 20.85
C SER A 47 -12.46 -59.82 19.78
N ASP A 48 -12.85 -60.24 18.58
CA ASP A 48 -11.98 -60.40 17.40
C ASP A 48 -11.70 -59.08 16.65
N GLY A 49 -12.24 -57.96 17.13
CA GLY A 49 -12.14 -56.64 16.51
C GLY A 49 -13.09 -56.42 15.33
N SER A 50 -13.91 -57.41 14.98
CA SER A 50 -15.01 -57.25 14.04
C SER A 50 -16.18 -56.51 14.69
N ARG A 51 -17.19 -56.13 13.91
CA ARG A 51 -18.33 -55.34 14.38
C ARG A 51 -19.65 -55.95 13.94
N LEU A 52 -20.65 -55.80 14.80
CA LEU A 52 -22.02 -56.24 14.56
C LEU A 52 -22.93 -55.01 14.49
N LEU A 53 -23.48 -54.73 13.30
CA LEU A 53 -24.48 -53.68 13.08
C LEU A 53 -25.87 -54.31 13.14
N SER A 54 -26.68 -53.95 14.13
CA SER A 54 -27.94 -54.65 14.41
C SER A 54 -29.13 -53.70 14.55
N ARG A 55 -30.30 -54.13 14.07
CA ARG A 55 -31.60 -53.46 14.26
C ARG A 55 -32.56 -54.44 14.93
N THR A 56 -33.02 -54.08 16.11
CA THR A 56 -34.01 -54.84 16.87
C THR A 56 -35.39 -54.22 16.67
N THR A 57 -36.38 -55.07 16.41
CA THR A 57 -37.79 -54.70 16.28
C THR A 57 -38.62 -55.65 17.13
N THR A 58 -39.80 -55.21 17.55
CA THR A 58 -40.75 -56.11 18.22
C THR A 58 -41.66 -56.70 17.15
N ASP A 59 -41.73 -58.03 17.12
CA ASP A 59 -42.69 -58.73 16.27
C ASP A 59 -44.12 -58.41 16.76
N PRO A 60 -44.98 -57.81 15.91
CA PRO A 60 -46.34 -57.43 16.31
C PRO A 60 -47.24 -58.63 16.61
N GLU A 61 -46.93 -59.83 16.10
CA GLU A 61 -47.75 -61.03 16.31
C GLU A 61 -47.37 -61.78 17.58
N THR A 62 -46.07 -61.90 17.86
CA THR A 62 -45.55 -62.71 18.97
C THR A 62 -45.10 -61.90 20.18
N GLY A 63 -44.88 -60.59 20.02
CA GLY A 63 -44.29 -59.72 21.04
C GLY A 63 -42.80 -60.01 21.31
N ALA A 64 -42.19 -60.97 20.62
CA ALA A 64 -40.79 -61.30 20.74
C ALA A 64 -39.92 -60.23 20.07
N ALA A 65 -38.72 -59.99 20.61
CA ALA A 65 -37.75 -59.12 19.97
C ALA A 65 -37.08 -59.91 18.83
N HIS A 66 -37.13 -59.36 17.62
CA HIS A 66 -36.40 -59.84 16.45
C HIS A 66 -35.29 -58.86 16.12
N THR A 67 -34.06 -59.36 16.06
CA THR A 67 -32.87 -58.60 15.67
C THR A 67 -32.33 -59.11 14.34
N HIS A 68 -32.29 -58.22 13.36
CA HIS A 68 -31.56 -58.42 12.13
C HIS A 68 -30.19 -57.74 12.27
N ALA A 69 -29.12 -58.51 12.18
CA ALA A 69 -27.76 -58.05 12.33
C ALA A 69 -26.91 -58.36 11.10
N VAL A 70 -25.92 -57.49 10.87
CA VAL A 70 -24.95 -57.57 9.79
C VAL A 70 -23.55 -57.57 10.39
N HIS A 71 -22.76 -58.58 10.04
CA HIS A 71 -21.37 -58.70 10.45
C HIS A 71 -20.45 -57.91 9.52
N LEU A 72 -19.56 -57.13 10.12
CA LEU A 72 -18.51 -56.37 9.45
C LEU A 72 -17.17 -56.89 9.96
N PRO A 73 -16.34 -57.53 9.11
CA PRO A 73 -15.03 -58.01 9.51
C PRO A 73 -14.14 -56.90 10.09
N ALA A 74 -13.14 -57.29 10.89
CA ALA A 74 -12.21 -56.35 11.48
C ALA A 74 -11.55 -55.46 10.41
N GLY A 75 -11.60 -54.15 10.61
CA GLY A 75 -11.08 -53.15 9.64
C GLY A 75 -11.98 -52.88 8.42
N GLU A 76 -12.98 -53.71 8.14
CA GLU A 76 -13.88 -53.54 6.99
C GLU A 76 -14.95 -52.48 7.25
N ARG A 77 -15.28 -51.71 6.21
CA ARG A 77 -16.29 -50.63 6.24
C ARG A 77 -17.54 -51.07 5.49
N LEU A 78 -18.65 -50.37 5.75
CA LEU A 78 -19.81 -50.53 4.88
C LEU A 78 -19.47 -50.17 3.42
N PRO A 79 -20.07 -50.84 2.43
CA PRO A 79 -19.84 -50.56 1.03
C PRO A 79 -20.12 -49.10 0.67
N GLY A 80 -19.34 -48.54 -0.26
CA GLY A 80 -19.36 -47.10 -0.56
C GLY A 80 -18.78 -46.22 0.55
N GLY A 81 -18.30 -46.83 1.65
CA GLY A 81 -17.72 -46.11 2.78
C GLY A 81 -18.74 -45.29 3.56
N ALA A 82 -20.00 -45.77 3.63
CA ALA A 82 -21.04 -45.17 4.43
C ALA A 82 -20.76 -45.36 5.94
N LEU A 83 -21.21 -44.41 6.77
CA LEU A 83 -21.13 -44.55 8.22
C LEU A 83 -22.20 -45.54 8.72
N PRO A 84 -21.91 -46.42 9.70
CA PRO A 84 -22.87 -47.41 10.19
C PRO A 84 -24.23 -46.82 10.61
N VAL A 85 -24.22 -45.65 11.25
CA VAL A 85 -25.44 -44.94 11.65
C VAL A 85 -26.38 -44.62 10.48
N THR A 86 -25.84 -44.38 9.28
CA THR A 86 -26.65 -44.02 8.10
C THR A 86 -27.56 -45.15 7.63
N ALA A 87 -27.29 -46.38 8.07
CA ALA A 87 -28.15 -47.52 7.80
C ALA A 87 -29.39 -47.59 8.73
N TRP A 88 -29.54 -46.73 9.76
CA TRP A 88 -30.63 -46.75 10.76
C TRP A 88 -32.00 -47.12 10.17
N ASP A 89 -32.43 -46.40 9.13
CA ASP A 89 -33.73 -46.60 8.50
C ASP A 89 -33.66 -47.25 7.11
N SER A 90 -32.60 -48.01 6.83
CA SER A 90 -32.45 -48.74 5.57
C SER A 90 -33.68 -49.63 5.30
N PRO A 91 -34.27 -49.59 4.09
CA PRO A 91 -35.39 -50.46 3.73
C PRO A 91 -34.99 -51.93 3.60
N ARG A 92 -33.67 -52.23 3.67
CA ARG A 92 -33.12 -53.59 3.64
C ARG A 92 -33.15 -54.28 5.01
N TRP A 93 -33.54 -53.57 6.08
CA TRP A 93 -33.77 -54.21 7.36
C TRP A 93 -35.06 -55.04 7.32
N THR A 94 -34.92 -56.35 7.50
CA THR A 94 -36.06 -57.24 7.70
C THR A 94 -36.70 -57.02 9.07
N PRO A 95 -37.99 -56.65 9.16
CA PRO A 95 -38.67 -56.44 10.44
C PRO A 95 -39.16 -57.75 11.08
N VAL A 96 -39.34 -58.81 10.29
CA VAL A 96 -39.86 -60.10 10.76
C VAL A 96 -38.79 -61.17 10.62
N ALA A 97 -38.71 -62.07 11.60
CA ALA A 97 -37.76 -63.17 11.57
C ALA A 97 -38.04 -64.14 10.41
N PRO A 98 -37.02 -64.50 9.61
CA PRO A 98 -37.14 -65.57 8.63
C PRO A 98 -37.48 -66.91 9.30
N ALA A 99 -38.02 -67.86 8.51
CA ALA A 99 -38.30 -69.19 9.02
C ALA A 99 -37.01 -69.87 9.54
N PRO A 100 -37.04 -70.59 10.68
CA PRO A 100 -35.87 -71.25 11.24
C PRO A 100 -35.18 -72.17 10.22
N GLY A 101 -33.87 -72.03 10.08
CA GLY A 101 -33.03 -72.80 9.15
C GLY A 101 -33.02 -72.30 7.71
N SER A 102 -33.65 -71.15 7.43
CA SER A 102 -33.53 -70.49 6.13
C SER A 102 -32.18 -69.80 5.95
N THR A 103 -31.74 -69.63 4.69
CA THR A 103 -30.55 -68.84 4.35
C THR A 103 -31.00 -67.43 3.96
N PRO A 104 -30.43 -66.37 4.58
CA PRO A 104 -30.75 -64.99 4.21
C PRO A 104 -30.45 -64.70 2.73
N GLU A 105 -31.27 -63.86 2.08
CA GLU A 105 -30.96 -63.38 0.72
C GLU A 105 -29.68 -62.52 0.72
N PRO A 106 -28.80 -62.60 -0.30
CA PRO A 106 -27.59 -61.80 -0.35
C PRO A 106 -27.84 -60.29 -0.18
N LEU A 107 -27.02 -59.65 0.66
CA LEU A 107 -27.11 -58.23 0.97
C LEU A 107 -25.84 -57.51 0.56
N ASP A 108 -25.85 -56.93 -0.65
CA ASP A 108 -24.68 -56.25 -1.19
C ASP A 108 -24.50 -54.82 -0.65
N LEU A 109 -25.58 -54.19 -0.16
CA LEU A 109 -25.55 -52.81 0.32
C LEU A 109 -26.70 -52.53 1.32
N LEU A 110 -26.36 -51.85 2.41
CA LEU A 110 -27.32 -51.14 3.26
C LEU A 110 -27.42 -49.70 2.76
N THR A 111 -28.52 -49.37 2.07
CA THR A 111 -28.72 -48.03 1.51
C THR A 111 -29.40 -47.14 2.55
N PRO A 112 -28.89 -45.92 2.84
CA PRO A 112 -29.58 -44.99 3.72
C PRO A 112 -30.99 -44.66 3.20
N ALA A 113 -31.96 -44.51 4.10
CA ALA A 113 -33.25 -43.94 3.74
C ALA A 113 -33.07 -42.50 3.23
N ALA A 114 -33.75 -42.16 2.13
CA ALA A 114 -33.69 -40.82 1.57
C ALA A 114 -34.25 -39.79 2.57
N GLY A 115 -33.49 -38.71 2.81
CA GLY A 115 -33.95 -37.53 3.55
C GLY A 115 -33.74 -37.55 5.08
N PHE A 116 -33.55 -38.71 5.72
CA PHE A 116 -33.43 -38.74 7.19
C PHE A 116 -32.11 -38.12 7.71
N PHE A 117 -31.02 -38.34 6.98
CA PHE A 117 -29.69 -37.80 7.28
C PHE A 117 -29.23 -36.78 6.22
N ASP A 118 -30.17 -36.04 5.62
CA ASP A 118 -29.78 -34.98 4.71
C ASP A 118 -29.08 -33.83 5.44
N ARG A 119 -28.32 -33.03 4.68
CA ARG A 119 -27.50 -31.96 5.24
C ARG A 119 -28.31 -30.93 6.01
N GLU A 120 -29.49 -30.59 5.49
CA GLU A 120 -30.36 -29.55 6.06
C GLU A 120 -30.98 -30.02 7.37
N GLY A 121 -31.49 -31.26 7.41
CA GLY A 121 -32.04 -31.87 8.61
C GLY A 121 -31.01 -32.06 9.72
N LEU A 122 -29.79 -32.49 9.40
CA LEU A 122 -28.71 -32.60 10.38
C LEU A 122 -28.25 -31.24 10.92
N ALA A 123 -28.16 -30.21 10.08
CA ALA A 123 -27.85 -28.86 10.52
C ALA A 123 -28.95 -28.27 11.40
N ALA A 124 -30.23 -28.47 11.03
CA ALA A 124 -31.37 -28.04 11.83
C ALA A 124 -31.41 -28.76 13.19
N PHE A 125 -31.12 -30.05 13.21
CA PHE A 125 -30.99 -30.83 14.45
C PHE A 125 -29.84 -30.29 15.32
N ALA A 126 -28.64 -30.12 14.77
CA ALA A 126 -27.50 -29.58 15.49
C ALA A 126 -27.77 -28.18 16.07
N ALA A 127 -28.52 -27.33 15.35
CA ALA A 127 -29.00 -26.04 15.85
C ALA A 127 -29.98 -26.17 17.01
N ALA A 128 -30.90 -27.14 16.96
CA ALA A 128 -31.83 -27.42 18.06
C ALA A 128 -31.13 -27.93 19.33
N CYS A 129 -30.01 -28.65 19.18
CA CYS A 129 -29.19 -29.11 20.31
C CYS A 129 -28.53 -27.95 21.10
N GLY A 130 -28.34 -26.80 20.47
CA GLY A 130 -27.82 -25.58 21.08
C GLY A 130 -26.47 -25.79 21.80
N GLY A 131 -26.33 -25.24 23.00
CA GLY A 131 -25.09 -25.28 23.78
C GLY A 131 -24.59 -26.67 24.21
N ARG A 132 -25.40 -27.74 24.04
CA ARG A 132 -24.97 -29.12 24.32
C ARG A 132 -24.01 -29.66 23.26
N LEU A 133 -24.10 -29.16 22.03
CA LEU A 133 -23.40 -29.72 20.87
C LEU A 133 -21.88 -29.76 21.08
N ALA A 134 -21.28 -28.66 21.52
CA ALA A 134 -19.84 -28.60 21.79
C ALA A 134 -19.42 -29.57 22.90
N GLY A 135 -20.25 -29.74 23.94
CA GLY A 135 -19.97 -30.66 25.04
C GLY A 135 -19.96 -32.12 24.58
N VAL A 136 -20.95 -32.51 23.78
CA VAL A 136 -21.03 -33.86 23.21
C VAL A 136 -19.84 -34.12 22.27
N LEU A 137 -19.51 -33.17 21.40
CA LEU A 137 -18.37 -33.29 20.48
C LEU A 137 -17.05 -33.46 21.23
N ALA A 138 -16.83 -32.69 22.31
CA ALA A 138 -15.64 -32.80 23.15
C ALA A 138 -15.53 -34.18 23.83
N ASP A 139 -16.63 -34.68 24.40
CA ASP A 139 -16.61 -35.98 25.08
C ASP A 139 -16.45 -37.14 24.09
N VAL A 140 -17.01 -37.05 22.87
CA VAL A 140 -16.78 -38.07 21.82
C VAL A 140 -15.38 -37.99 21.23
N ARG A 141 -14.81 -36.79 21.08
CA ARG A 141 -13.39 -36.65 20.74
C ARG A 141 -12.51 -37.37 21.78
N ALA A 142 -12.77 -37.16 23.07
CA ALA A 142 -12.04 -37.84 24.14
C ALA A 142 -12.15 -39.38 24.06
N LEU A 143 -13.31 -39.92 23.66
CA LEU A 143 -13.49 -41.36 23.40
C LEU A 143 -12.64 -41.88 22.24
N CYS A 144 -12.33 -41.03 21.26
CA CYS A 144 -11.51 -41.38 20.12
C CYS A 144 -10.01 -41.32 20.45
N GLU A 145 -9.60 -40.37 21.29
CA GLU A 145 -8.20 -40.16 21.70
C GLU A 145 -7.76 -41.10 22.83
N ASP A 146 -8.66 -41.42 23.77
CA ASP A 146 -8.40 -42.31 24.90
C ASP A 146 -9.44 -43.44 24.98
N PRO A 147 -9.05 -44.70 24.68
CA PRO A 147 -9.93 -45.86 24.86
C PRO A 147 -10.43 -46.06 26.29
N GLY A 148 -9.78 -45.47 27.30
CA GLY A 148 -10.19 -45.47 28.70
C GLY A 148 -11.14 -44.34 29.09
N ALA A 149 -11.52 -43.45 28.16
CA ALA A 149 -12.46 -42.38 28.43
C ALA A 149 -13.85 -42.90 28.80
N GLN A 150 -14.58 -42.10 29.59
CA GLN A 150 -15.92 -42.46 30.05
C GLN A 150 -16.92 -42.50 28.88
N PRO A 151 -17.77 -43.53 28.78
CA PRO A 151 -18.81 -43.60 27.76
C PRO A 151 -19.76 -42.40 27.82
N VAL A 152 -20.26 -42.00 26.65
CA VAL A 152 -21.17 -40.86 26.49
C VAL A 152 -22.61 -41.35 26.47
N VAL A 153 -23.41 -40.87 27.42
CA VAL A 153 -24.84 -41.17 27.49
C VAL A 153 -25.63 -39.98 26.98
N LEU A 154 -26.41 -40.21 25.93
CA LEU A 154 -27.32 -39.25 25.32
C LEU A 154 -28.75 -39.58 25.74
N VAL A 155 -29.42 -38.63 26.39
CA VAL A 155 -30.80 -38.79 26.82
C VAL A 155 -31.70 -38.00 25.88
N GLU A 156 -32.56 -38.68 25.12
CA GLU A 156 -33.54 -38.07 24.22
C GLU A 156 -34.86 -38.85 24.26
N GLU A 157 -35.98 -38.20 23.95
CA GLU A 157 -37.30 -38.84 23.94
C GLU A 157 -37.45 -39.85 22.79
N ASP A 158 -36.87 -39.55 21.62
CA ASP A 158 -36.94 -40.38 20.42
C ASP A 158 -35.57 -41.01 20.12
N PRO A 159 -35.47 -42.36 19.99
CA PRO A 159 -34.25 -43.04 19.53
C PRO A 159 -33.74 -42.52 18.16
N ALA A 160 -34.62 -41.96 17.34
CA ALA A 160 -34.26 -41.31 16.08
C ALA A 160 -33.36 -40.08 16.30
N ASP A 161 -33.55 -39.33 17.38
CA ASP A 161 -32.68 -38.20 17.75
C ASP A 161 -31.30 -38.68 18.22
N ILE A 162 -31.22 -39.83 18.87
CA ILE A 162 -29.92 -40.46 19.17
C ILE A 162 -29.20 -40.85 17.88
N ALA A 163 -29.90 -41.39 16.89
CA ALA A 163 -29.32 -41.67 15.59
C ALA A 163 -28.83 -40.39 14.89
N ARG A 164 -29.58 -39.27 14.99
CA ARG A 164 -29.15 -37.96 14.48
C ARG A 164 -27.91 -37.44 15.21
N TRP A 165 -27.82 -37.59 16.53
CA TRP A 165 -26.61 -37.25 17.29
C TRP A 165 -25.38 -38.01 16.78
N VAL A 166 -25.48 -39.34 16.64
CA VAL A 166 -24.38 -40.16 16.13
C VAL A 166 -24.01 -39.77 14.70
N ALA A 167 -24.97 -39.38 13.87
CA ALA A 167 -24.71 -38.87 12.52
C ALA A 167 -24.01 -37.50 12.51
N VAL A 168 -24.43 -36.55 13.36
CA VAL A 168 -23.80 -35.23 13.52
C VAL A 168 -22.35 -35.39 13.98
N VAL A 169 -22.12 -36.22 14.99
CA VAL A 169 -20.79 -36.48 15.52
C VAL A 169 -19.94 -37.19 14.45
N GLY A 170 -20.43 -38.28 13.87
CA GLY A 170 -19.70 -39.05 12.86
C GLY A 170 -19.32 -38.24 11.62
N ALA A 171 -20.09 -37.21 11.26
CA ALA A 171 -19.77 -36.30 10.17
C ALA A 171 -18.70 -35.24 10.53
N ALA A 172 -18.50 -34.95 11.81
CA ALA A 172 -17.44 -34.06 12.30
C ALA A 172 -16.10 -34.78 12.54
N LEU A 173 -16.13 -36.07 12.92
CA LEU A 173 -14.93 -36.85 13.24
C LEU A 173 -14.09 -37.17 11.98
N PRO A 174 -12.77 -37.35 12.12
CA PRO A 174 -11.95 -38.01 11.11
C PRO A 174 -12.53 -39.37 10.72
N ARG A 175 -12.35 -39.73 9.45
CA ARG A 175 -13.04 -40.87 8.83
C ARG A 175 -12.79 -42.20 9.55
N GLU A 176 -11.56 -42.45 10.02
CA GLU A 176 -11.21 -43.68 10.73
C GLU A 176 -12.01 -43.82 12.04
N HIS A 177 -12.03 -42.74 12.84
CA HIS A 177 -12.76 -42.69 14.11
C HIS A 177 -14.28 -42.80 13.90
N ALA A 178 -14.82 -42.11 12.90
CA ALA A 178 -16.25 -42.15 12.59
C ALA A 178 -16.76 -43.56 12.24
N HIS A 179 -15.94 -44.38 11.57
CA HIS A 179 -16.30 -45.76 11.26
C HIS A 179 -16.16 -46.70 12.48
N GLY A 180 -15.20 -46.43 13.36
CA GLY A 180 -14.93 -47.21 14.58
C GLY A 180 -15.90 -46.97 15.73
N LEU A 181 -16.58 -45.83 15.72
CA LEU A 181 -17.45 -45.37 16.81
C LEU A 181 -18.62 -46.33 17.07
N THR A 182 -18.59 -47.01 18.23
CA THR A 182 -19.67 -47.91 18.66
C THR A 182 -20.80 -47.13 19.32
N PHE A 183 -22.04 -47.53 19.04
CA PHE A 183 -23.21 -46.83 19.57
C PHE A 183 -24.41 -47.75 19.75
N THR A 184 -25.34 -47.39 20.63
CA THR A 184 -26.71 -47.90 20.65
C THR A 184 -27.69 -46.74 20.75
N THR A 185 -28.77 -46.76 19.98
CA THR A 185 -29.79 -45.69 20.01
C THR A 185 -30.73 -45.79 21.21
N TYR A 186 -30.79 -46.96 21.86
CA TYR A 186 -31.62 -47.17 23.04
C TYR A 186 -31.04 -48.27 23.94
N ALA A 187 -30.99 -47.99 25.24
CA ALA A 187 -30.63 -48.90 26.31
C ALA A 187 -31.53 -48.66 27.53
N GLU A 188 -32.19 -49.72 28.01
CA GLU A 188 -32.95 -49.70 29.28
C GLU A 188 -32.03 -49.69 30.52
N ARG A 189 -30.80 -50.19 30.36
CA ARG A 189 -29.76 -50.26 31.40
C ARG A 189 -28.43 -49.79 30.83
N PRO A 190 -28.19 -48.46 30.77
CA PRO A 190 -26.96 -47.90 30.23
C PRO A 190 -25.69 -48.48 30.86
N GLU A 191 -25.73 -48.88 32.14
CA GLU A 191 -24.62 -49.47 32.88
C GLU A 191 -24.15 -50.85 32.37
N HIS A 192 -24.96 -51.52 31.54
CA HIS A 192 -24.62 -52.80 30.91
C HIS A 192 -24.35 -52.68 29.41
N ALA A 193 -24.47 -51.48 28.84
CA ALA A 193 -24.21 -51.27 27.42
C ALA A 193 -22.71 -51.41 27.13
N LEU A 194 -22.38 -52.10 26.04
CA LEU A 194 -20.99 -52.33 25.61
C LEU A 194 -20.46 -51.23 24.69
N GLN A 195 -21.30 -50.26 24.32
CA GLN A 195 -21.00 -49.24 23.32
C GLN A 195 -20.47 -47.95 23.95
N GLN A 196 -19.71 -47.19 23.18
CA GLN A 196 -19.13 -45.91 23.60
C GLN A 196 -20.16 -44.80 23.67
N ILE A 197 -21.13 -44.77 22.75
CA ILE A 197 -22.27 -43.85 22.76
C ILE A 197 -23.55 -44.62 23.09
N ILE A 198 -24.23 -44.22 24.15
CA ILE A 198 -25.38 -44.93 24.69
C ILE A 198 -26.59 -44.01 24.70
N GLY A 199 -27.59 -44.31 23.88
CA GLY A 199 -28.90 -43.65 23.89
C GLY A 199 -29.80 -44.21 24.99
N THR A 200 -30.54 -43.34 25.67
CA THR A 200 -31.59 -43.76 26.61
C THR A 200 -32.72 -42.74 26.70
N SER A 201 -33.86 -43.14 27.27
CA SER A 201 -35.03 -42.27 27.47
C SER A 201 -34.90 -41.48 28.77
N PRO A 202 -35.50 -40.27 28.87
CA PRO A 202 -35.59 -39.51 30.13
C PRO A 202 -36.15 -40.29 31.32
N ASP A 203 -36.98 -41.31 31.07
CA ASP A 203 -37.63 -42.12 32.11
C ASP A 203 -36.70 -43.18 32.74
N VAL A 204 -35.53 -43.43 32.13
CA VAL A 204 -34.58 -44.45 32.59
C VAL A 204 -33.68 -43.86 33.70
N VAL A 205 -33.71 -44.50 34.86
CA VAL A 205 -32.86 -44.14 36.02
C VAL A 205 -31.65 -45.04 36.07
N PHE A 206 -30.46 -44.45 36.05
CA PHE A 206 -29.18 -45.16 36.09
C PHE A 206 -28.13 -44.36 36.89
N PRO A 207 -27.10 -44.99 37.46
CA PRO A 207 -26.03 -44.29 38.15
C PRO A 207 -25.19 -43.47 37.16
N ALA A 208 -25.17 -42.14 37.32
CA ALA A 208 -24.41 -41.25 36.43
C ALA A 208 -22.88 -41.33 36.65
N ALA A 209 -22.42 -41.91 37.76
CA ALA A 209 -21.00 -42.05 38.05
C ALA A 209 -20.33 -42.98 37.03
N GLY A 210 -19.26 -42.50 36.38
CA GLY A 210 -18.55 -43.24 35.35
C GLY A 210 -18.99 -42.90 33.91
N PHE A 211 -19.97 -42.02 33.73
CA PHE A 211 -20.49 -41.62 32.41
C PHE A 211 -20.39 -40.11 32.16
N ARG A 212 -20.30 -39.73 30.88
CA ARG A 212 -20.54 -38.37 30.40
C ARG A 212 -21.99 -38.25 29.94
N VAL A 213 -22.85 -37.66 30.77
CA VAL A 213 -24.31 -37.64 30.52
C VAL A 213 -24.77 -36.29 29.97
N HIS A 214 -25.46 -36.30 28.83
CA HIS A 214 -26.02 -35.12 28.17
C HIS A 214 -27.55 -35.22 28.06
N ARG A 215 -28.28 -34.27 28.67
CA ARG A 215 -29.75 -34.20 28.67
C ARG A 215 -30.26 -32.89 28.06
N PRO A 216 -31.43 -32.88 27.39
CA PRO A 216 -32.06 -31.64 26.94
C PRO A 216 -32.41 -30.75 28.13
N ALA A 217 -32.32 -29.44 27.95
CA ALA A 217 -32.70 -28.48 28.99
C ALA A 217 -34.23 -28.46 29.11
N SER A 218 -34.78 -29.05 30.18
CA SER A 218 -36.22 -29.01 30.43
C SER A 218 -36.68 -27.56 30.67
N GLY A 219 -37.49 -27.01 29.76
CA GLY A 219 -38.10 -25.70 29.96
C GLY A 219 -39.25 -25.75 30.97
N SER A 220 -38.99 -25.48 32.25
CA SER A 220 -40.02 -24.98 33.18
C SER A 220 -39.44 -24.58 34.55
N SER A 221 -39.80 -23.37 34.96
CA SER A 221 -39.68 -22.77 36.30
C SER A 221 -40.17 -23.67 37.44
N GLY A 222 -39.42 -23.72 38.55
CA GLY A 222 -40.00 -23.98 39.88
C GLY A 222 -39.26 -24.95 40.79
N THR A 223 -38.45 -24.38 41.69
CA THR A 223 -38.20 -24.82 43.08
C THR A 223 -37.67 -26.23 43.35
N GLY A 224 -36.38 -26.29 43.66
CA GLY A 224 -35.90 -26.94 44.88
C GLY A 224 -35.67 -28.45 44.83
N SER A 225 -34.55 -28.88 44.24
CA SER A 225 -33.72 -29.94 44.81
C SER A 225 -32.29 -29.76 44.33
N SER A 226 -31.38 -29.61 45.28
CA SER A 226 -29.94 -29.61 45.05
C SER A 226 -29.48 -31.03 44.73
N ASP A 227 -29.50 -31.38 43.44
CA ASP A 227 -28.72 -32.48 42.91
C ASP A 227 -27.71 -31.89 41.92
N THR A 228 -26.43 -32.00 42.29
CA THR A 228 -25.29 -31.58 41.50
C THR A 228 -25.13 -32.49 40.29
N GLY A 229 -25.80 -32.14 39.19
CA GLY A 229 -25.66 -32.80 37.89
C GLY A 229 -25.69 -31.77 36.77
N THR A 230 -24.54 -31.12 36.53
CA THR A 230 -24.00 -30.64 35.24
C THR A 230 -24.99 -30.33 34.08
N GLY A 231 -26.05 -29.56 34.34
CA GLY A 231 -27.01 -29.09 33.34
C GLY A 231 -26.81 -27.64 32.88
N ALA A 232 -25.83 -26.92 33.44
CA ALA A 232 -25.39 -25.64 32.90
C ALA A 232 -24.40 -25.91 31.76
N ALA A 233 -24.53 -25.17 30.65
CA ALA A 233 -23.56 -25.18 29.54
C ALA A 233 -22.14 -25.12 30.11
N ARG A 234 -21.47 -26.27 30.17
CA ARG A 234 -20.09 -26.36 30.63
C ARG A 234 -19.28 -25.49 29.70
N GLU A 235 -18.42 -24.61 30.22
CA GLU A 235 -17.40 -23.99 29.39
C GLU A 235 -16.56 -25.12 28.80
N VAL A 236 -16.79 -25.39 27.52
CA VAL A 236 -16.06 -26.40 26.77
C VAL A 236 -14.72 -25.77 26.44
N GLY A 237 -13.70 -26.10 27.22
CA GLY A 237 -12.31 -25.66 26.96
C GLY A 237 -11.65 -26.36 25.76
N ASP A 238 -12.41 -27.14 24.99
CA ASP A 238 -11.94 -27.82 23.78
C ASP A 238 -12.22 -26.94 22.55
N ALA A 239 -11.15 -26.36 22.00
CA ALA A 239 -11.23 -25.46 20.86
C ALA A 239 -11.77 -26.16 19.60
N TRP A 240 -11.41 -27.43 19.36
CA TRP A 240 -11.93 -28.16 18.19
C TRP A 240 -13.43 -28.37 18.31
N ALA A 241 -13.91 -28.79 19.49
CA ALA A 241 -15.33 -29.06 19.71
C ALA A 241 -16.17 -27.78 19.61
N ALA A 242 -15.65 -26.65 20.12
CA ALA A 242 -16.27 -25.34 19.98
C ALA A 242 -16.37 -24.93 18.50
N VAL A 243 -15.29 -25.05 17.73
CA VAL A 243 -15.27 -24.74 16.30
C VAL A 243 -16.19 -25.67 15.50
N ALA A 244 -16.15 -26.97 15.76
CA ALA A 244 -17.00 -27.96 15.11
C ALA A 244 -18.49 -27.69 15.36
N ALA A 245 -18.85 -27.27 16.58
CA ALA A 245 -20.21 -26.83 16.88
C ALA A 245 -20.59 -25.58 16.06
N GLN A 246 -19.72 -24.58 15.93
CA GLN A 246 -20.00 -23.39 15.11
C GLN A 246 -20.16 -23.72 13.62
N VAL A 247 -19.37 -24.67 13.09
CA VAL A 247 -19.51 -25.15 11.70
C VAL A 247 -20.90 -25.75 11.46
N TRP A 248 -21.41 -26.53 12.42
CA TRP A 248 -22.77 -27.07 12.37
C TRP A 248 -23.84 -25.99 12.49
N LEU A 249 -23.70 -25.06 13.43
CA LEU A 249 -24.63 -23.95 13.63
C LEU A 249 -24.70 -23.03 12.40
N ALA A 250 -23.61 -22.89 11.66
CA ALA A 250 -23.57 -22.17 10.39
C ALA A 250 -24.19 -22.96 9.21
N GLY A 251 -24.53 -24.23 9.40
CA GLY A 251 -25.05 -25.12 8.36
C GLY A 251 -24.03 -25.47 7.28
N ARG A 252 -22.74 -25.58 7.65
CA ARG A 252 -21.62 -25.77 6.72
C ARG A 252 -20.81 -27.06 6.98
N PRO A 253 -21.42 -28.25 7.14
CA PRO A 253 -20.67 -29.47 7.47
C PRO A 253 -19.69 -29.92 6.37
N GLU A 254 -19.80 -29.40 5.14
CA GLU A 254 -18.80 -29.63 4.10
C GLU A 254 -17.39 -29.12 4.48
N LEU A 255 -17.29 -28.21 5.45
CA LEU A 255 -16.01 -27.67 5.93
C LEU A 255 -15.16 -28.71 6.66
N PHE A 256 -15.75 -29.74 7.29
CA PHE A 256 -14.98 -30.84 7.92
C PHE A 256 -14.13 -31.58 6.88
N LYS A 257 -14.71 -31.89 5.72
CA LYS A 257 -13.99 -32.54 4.62
C LYS A 257 -12.93 -31.63 4.01
N ARG A 258 -13.20 -30.32 3.92
CA ARG A 258 -12.25 -29.33 3.39
C ARG A 258 -11.06 -29.14 4.34
N ALA A 259 -11.31 -29.10 5.65
CA ALA A 259 -10.26 -29.00 6.67
C ALA A 259 -9.37 -30.24 6.67
N ALA A 260 -9.96 -31.44 6.56
CA ALA A 260 -9.21 -32.70 6.46
C ALA A 260 -8.38 -32.85 5.17
N ALA A 261 -8.58 -31.99 4.17
CA ALA A 261 -7.79 -31.97 2.94
C ALA A 261 -6.61 -30.97 2.97
N GLN A 262 -6.48 -30.18 4.06
CA GLN A 262 -5.36 -29.27 4.24
C GLN A 262 -4.07 -30.03 4.53
N PRO A 263 -2.89 -29.45 4.24
CA PRO A 263 -1.62 -30.03 4.61
C PRO A 263 -1.47 -29.98 6.14
N SER A 264 -1.81 -31.06 6.84
CA SER A 264 -1.45 -31.26 8.25
C SER A 264 -0.12 -32.01 8.32
N LEU A 265 0.70 -31.67 9.32
CA LEU A 265 1.91 -32.39 9.67
C LEU A 265 1.54 -33.77 10.23
N VAL A 266 1.22 -34.72 9.33
CA VAL A 266 1.13 -36.16 9.63
C VAL A 266 -0.06 -36.57 10.53
N ASP A 267 -0.81 -37.57 10.04
CA ASP A 267 -1.78 -38.43 10.75
C ASP A 267 -3.00 -37.80 11.44
N GLY A 268 -4.17 -37.84 10.79
CA GLY A 268 -5.48 -38.25 11.35
C GLY A 268 -6.05 -37.67 12.66
N GLU A 269 -5.38 -36.73 13.32
CA GLU A 269 -5.69 -36.23 14.66
C GLU A 269 -6.71 -35.06 14.63
N PHE A 270 -7.33 -34.80 15.79
CA PHE A 270 -8.36 -33.78 15.98
C PHE A 270 -7.75 -32.37 16.12
N GLU A 271 -6.99 -31.91 15.13
CA GLU A 271 -6.39 -30.58 15.17
C GLU A 271 -7.47 -29.48 15.07
N GLU A 272 -7.51 -28.59 16.06
CA GLU A 272 -8.40 -27.43 16.07
C GLU A 272 -8.04 -26.39 14.98
N GLY A 273 -6.74 -26.26 14.67
CA GLY A 273 -6.18 -25.23 13.81
C GLY A 273 -6.68 -25.23 12.36
N PRO A 274 -6.53 -26.35 11.61
CA PRO A 274 -6.98 -26.43 10.21
C PRO A 274 -8.49 -26.21 10.07
N LEU A 275 -9.28 -26.75 11.01
CA LEU A 275 -10.73 -26.58 11.01
C LEU A 275 -11.11 -25.12 11.29
N ALA A 276 -10.47 -24.48 12.27
CA ALA A 276 -10.71 -23.08 12.61
C ALA A 276 -10.34 -22.12 11.47
N ALA A 277 -9.17 -22.30 10.84
CA ALA A 277 -8.75 -21.49 9.70
C ALA A 277 -9.68 -21.65 8.49
N THR A 278 -10.13 -22.89 8.22
CA THR A 278 -11.09 -23.19 7.16
C THR A 278 -12.46 -22.56 7.44
N ALA A 279 -12.92 -22.62 8.70
CA ALA A 279 -14.19 -22.05 9.14
C ALA A 279 -14.19 -20.51 9.03
N LEU A 280 -13.16 -19.84 9.54
CA LEU A 280 -13.01 -18.38 9.42
C LEU A 280 -12.95 -17.92 7.97
N SER A 281 -12.18 -18.62 7.15
CA SER A 281 -12.07 -18.29 5.72
C SER A 281 -13.39 -18.49 4.96
N ALA A 282 -14.30 -19.32 5.49
CA ALA A 282 -15.64 -19.53 4.95
C ALA A 282 -16.70 -18.57 5.54
N GLY A 283 -16.29 -17.64 6.42
CA GLY A 283 -17.17 -16.67 7.08
C GLY A 283 -17.94 -17.21 8.28
N VAL A 284 -17.51 -18.32 8.88
CA VAL A 284 -18.10 -18.85 10.11
C VAL A 284 -17.56 -18.05 11.30
N PRO A 285 -18.41 -17.45 12.14
CA PRO A 285 -17.96 -16.73 13.33
C PRO A 285 -17.42 -17.70 14.38
N LEU A 286 -16.23 -17.42 14.90
CA LEU A 286 -15.58 -18.19 15.96
C LEU A 286 -15.34 -17.31 17.21
N ASP A 287 -15.28 -17.96 18.37
CA ASP A 287 -14.84 -17.38 19.63
C ASP A 287 -13.31 -17.19 19.68
N SER A 288 -12.78 -16.62 20.77
CA SER A 288 -11.34 -16.35 20.87
C SER A 288 -10.49 -17.61 20.82
N LEU A 289 -10.97 -18.74 21.35
CA LEU A 289 -10.27 -20.02 21.31
C LEU A 289 -10.10 -20.50 19.86
N GLY A 290 -11.18 -20.48 19.08
CA GLY A 290 -11.13 -20.84 17.66
C GLY A 290 -10.26 -19.87 16.84
N ARG A 291 -10.34 -18.57 17.11
CA ARG A 291 -9.51 -17.56 16.43
C ARG A 291 -8.02 -17.72 16.75
N THR A 292 -7.70 -17.99 18.01
CA THR A 292 -6.33 -18.27 18.46
C THR A 292 -5.78 -19.51 17.77
N ALA A 293 -6.55 -20.60 17.74
CA ALA A 293 -6.18 -21.83 17.05
C ALA A 293 -5.90 -21.62 15.55
N ALA A 294 -6.76 -20.83 14.87
CA ALA A 294 -6.56 -20.50 13.47
C ALA A 294 -5.30 -19.66 13.23
N ALA A 295 -5.03 -18.67 14.08
CA ALA A 295 -3.84 -17.82 13.98
C ALA A 295 -2.54 -18.62 14.18
N LEU A 296 -2.49 -19.49 15.20
CA LEU A 296 -1.34 -20.36 15.45
C LEU A 296 -1.11 -21.35 14.31
N TRP A 297 -2.18 -21.93 13.76
CA TRP A 297 -2.04 -22.83 12.62
C TRP A 297 -1.51 -22.12 11.37
N ALA A 298 -2.01 -20.91 11.10
CA ALA A 298 -1.57 -20.10 9.96
C ALA A 298 -0.10 -19.68 10.09
N GLU A 299 0.36 -19.41 11.32
CA GLU A 299 1.76 -19.09 11.62
C GLU A 299 2.68 -20.28 11.29
N GLN A 300 2.31 -21.48 11.76
CA GLN A 300 3.08 -22.71 11.51
C GLN A 300 3.08 -23.11 10.02
N HIS A 301 2.00 -22.85 9.30
CA HIS A 301 1.81 -23.28 7.90
C HIS A 301 1.95 -22.13 6.88
N ALA A 302 2.54 -21.02 7.28
CA ALA A 302 2.64 -19.82 6.45
C ALA A 302 3.28 -20.07 5.07
N ASP A 303 4.24 -20.99 4.98
CA ASP A 303 4.96 -21.33 3.74
C ASP A 303 4.13 -22.23 2.78
N GLY A 304 3.06 -22.86 3.28
CA GLY A 304 2.15 -23.71 2.50
C GLY A 304 0.87 -23.02 2.03
N LEU A 305 0.56 -21.84 2.57
CA LEU A 305 -0.64 -21.07 2.23
C LEU A 305 -0.44 -20.31 0.91
N SER A 306 -1.47 -20.32 0.05
CA SER A 306 -1.41 -19.61 -1.22
C SER A 306 -1.54 -18.09 -1.00
N ALA A 307 -0.95 -17.29 -1.89
CA ALA A 307 -1.07 -15.83 -1.85
C ALA A 307 -2.53 -15.33 -1.87
N SER A 308 -3.45 -16.10 -2.46
CA SER A 308 -4.89 -15.80 -2.50
C SER A 308 -5.62 -16.08 -1.19
N ASP A 309 -5.07 -16.90 -0.30
CA ASP A 309 -5.75 -17.26 0.95
C ASP A 309 -5.53 -16.20 2.04
N TRP A 310 -4.39 -15.50 2.01
CA TRP A 310 -4.02 -14.49 3.01
C TRP A 310 -5.04 -13.36 3.21
N PRO A 311 -5.56 -12.68 2.15
CA PRO A 311 -6.54 -11.61 2.34
C PRO A 311 -7.80 -12.08 3.09
N THR A 312 -8.27 -13.28 2.77
CA THR A 312 -9.50 -13.84 3.36
C THR A 312 -9.28 -14.21 4.82
N LEU A 313 -8.17 -14.88 5.11
CA LEU A 313 -7.84 -15.32 6.47
C LEU A 313 -7.53 -14.14 7.40
N ILE A 314 -6.70 -13.19 6.95
CA ILE A 314 -6.37 -11.98 7.73
C ILE A 314 -7.63 -11.13 7.95
N GLY A 315 -8.46 -10.93 6.93
CA GLY A 315 -9.73 -10.22 7.08
C GLY A 315 -10.64 -10.86 8.13
N ALA A 316 -10.75 -12.19 8.16
CA ALA A 316 -11.55 -12.91 9.16
C ALA A 316 -10.94 -12.83 10.57
N LEU A 317 -9.62 -12.96 10.70
CA LEU A 317 -8.88 -12.81 11.97
C LEU A 317 -8.88 -11.38 12.51
N CYS A 318 -9.10 -10.37 11.67
CA CYS A 318 -9.24 -8.97 12.08
C CYS A 318 -10.70 -8.50 12.20
N ALA A 319 -11.67 -9.34 11.87
CA ALA A 319 -13.10 -8.99 11.99
C ALA A 319 -13.45 -8.54 13.43
N PRO A 320 -14.32 -7.53 13.58
CA PRO A 320 -14.68 -7.00 14.90
C PRO A 320 -15.35 -8.07 15.75
N VAL A 321 -14.94 -8.16 17.02
CA VAL A 321 -15.52 -9.07 18.01
C VAL A 321 -16.20 -8.28 19.13
N PRO A 322 -17.24 -8.82 19.80
CA PRO A 322 -17.85 -8.18 20.96
C PRO A 322 -16.88 -8.20 22.15
N GLY A 323 -16.54 -7.02 22.68
CA GLY A 323 -15.62 -6.89 23.82
C GLY A 323 -14.14 -6.78 23.40
N SER A 324 -13.26 -6.67 24.38
CA SER A 324 -11.80 -6.67 24.14
C SER A 324 -11.32 -8.10 23.92
N ARG A 325 -10.34 -8.25 23.02
CA ARG A 325 -9.72 -9.54 22.75
C ARG A 325 -8.84 -9.97 23.91
N PRO A 326 -8.86 -11.25 24.30
CA PRO A 326 -7.96 -11.74 25.33
C PRO A 326 -6.51 -11.73 24.84
N ASP A 327 -5.56 -11.51 25.76
CA ASP A 327 -4.12 -11.43 25.47
C ASP A 327 -3.60 -12.61 24.65
N GLY A 328 -4.08 -13.83 24.91
CA GLY A 328 -3.67 -15.03 24.18
C GLY A 328 -4.04 -15.01 22.68
N GLU A 329 -5.14 -14.35 22.31
CA GLU A 329 -5.50 -14.17 20.90
C GLU A 329 -4.59 -13.12 20.24
N LEU A 330 -4.32 -12.02 20.94
CA LEU A 330 -3.44 -10.97 20.47
C LEU A 330 -2.00 -11.46 20.29
N ASP A 331 -1.49 -12.25 21.23
CA ASP A 331 -0.16 -12.89 21.15
C ASP A 331 -0.04 -13.80 19.93
N ALA A 332 -1.07 -14.60 19.65
CA ALA A 332 -1.09 -15.49 18.47
C ALA A 332 -1.11 -14.69 17.16
N LEU A 333 -1.87 -13.60 17.10
CA LEU A 333 -1.89 -12.71 15.94
C LEU A 333 -0.56 -11.97 15.75
N ALA A 334 0.12 -11.60 16.85
CA ALA A 334 1.39 -10.89 16.79
C ALA A 334 2.49 -11.81 16.23
N ARG A 335 2.53 -13.06 16.69
CA ARG A 335 3.41 -14.10 16.14
C ARG A 335 3.14 -14.35 14.66
N LEU A 336 1.87 -14.41 14.26
CA LEU A 336 1.50 -14.54 12.86
C LEU A 336 2.01 -13.36 12.03
N ALA A 337 1.80 -12.12 12.50
CA ALA A 337 2.25 -10.91 11.81
C ALA A 337 3.78 -10.89 11.63
N GLU A 338 4.54 -11.22 12.68
CA GLU A 338 5.99 -11.34 12.63
C GLU A 338 6.45 -12.42 11.63
N ARG A 339 5.76 -13.56 11.62
CA ARG A 339 6.10 -14.71 10.78
C ARG A 339 5.95 -14.43 9.28
N VAL A 340 4.98 -13.60 8.91
CA VAL A 340 4.62 -13.28 7.52
C VAL A 340 5.16 -11.93 7.05
N ASP A 341 5.84 -11.18 7.93
CA ASP A 341 6.47 -9.92 7.58
C ASP A 341 7.48 -10.11 6.44
N GLY A 342 7.43 -9.20 5.47
CA GLY A 342 8.20 -9.29 4.22
C GLY A 342 7.82 -10.44 3.26
N LYS A 343 6.92 -11.36 3.65
CA LYS A 343 6.41 -12.45 2.79
C LYS A 343 5.04 -12.15 2.18
N VAL A 344 4.22 -11.43 2.93
CA VAL A 344 2.87 -11.01 2.54
C VAL A 344 2.87 -9.50 2.31
N PRO A 345 2.27 -9.00 1.21
CA PRO A 345 2.13 -7.56 0.97
C PRO A 345 1.58 -6.80 2.17
N THR A 346 2.18 -5.64 2.49
CA THR A 346 1.79 -4.78 3.62
C THR A 346 0.31 -4.40 3.59
N GLU A 347 -0.28 -4.24 2.41
CA GLU A 347 -1.71 -3.98 2.21
C GLU A 347 -2.63 -5.08 2.76
N ILE A 348 -2.18 -6.34 2.77
CA ILE A 348 -2.92 -7.47 3.36
C ILE A 348 -2.73 -7.49 4.88
N LEU A 349 -1.60 -7.00 5.40
CA LEU A 349 -1.31 -6.95 6.83
C LEU A 349 -1.86 -5.70 7.52
N ALA A 350 -2.30 -4.69 6.77
CA ALA A 350 -2.87 -3.45 7.31
C ALA A 350 -4.01 -3.67 8.34
N PRO A 351 -4.94 -4.64 8.17
CA PRO A 351 -5.95 -4.92 9.19
C PRO A 351 -5.39 -5.42 10.53
N LEU A 352 -4.29 -6.19 10.50
CA LEU A 352 -3.62 -6.65 11.73
C LEU A 352 -2.96 -5.47 12.45
N ALA A 353 -2.25 -4.63 11.70
CA ALA A 353 -1.62 -3.43 12.26
C ALA A 353 -2.68 -2.48 12.88
N ALA A 354 -3.81 -2.28 12.21
CA ALA A 354 -4.91 -1.48 12.72
C ALA A 354 -5.58 -2.10 13.97
N LEU A 355 -5.69 -3.43 14.03
CA LEU A 355 -6.19 -4.15 15.19
C LEU A 355 -5.26 -3.93 16.40
N PHE A 356 -3.95 -4.11 16.25
CA PHE A 356 -3.00 -3.85 17.34
C PHE A 356 -3.03 -2.38 17.77
N ALA A 357 -3.14 -1.45 16.84
CA ALA A 357 -3.26 -0.03 17.18
C ALA A 357 -4.53 0.32 17.95
N ALA A 358 -5.62 -0.44 17.78
CA ALA A 358 -6.88 -0.24 18.47
C ALA A 358 -6.91 -0.88 19.87
N GLU A 359 -6.25 -2.02 20.06
CA GLU A 359 -6.23 -2.77 21.34
C GLU A 359 -5.11 -2.29 22.27
N ASP A 360 -3.98 -1.83 21.74
CA ASP A 360 -2.77 -1.58 22.54
C ASP A 360 -2.77 -0.20 23.24
N ASP A 361 -3.82 0.63 23.05
CA ASP A 361 -3.88 2.02 23.56
C ASP A 361 -2.55 2.78 23.33
N ASN A 362 -1.83 2.38 22.27
CA ASN A 362 -0.43 2.71 22.05
C ASN A 362 -0.37 3.87 21.03
N PRO A 363 -0.16 5.10 21.50
CA PRO A 363 -0.29 6.30 20.67
C PRO A 363 0.77 6.41 19.57
N THR A 364 1.74 5.48 19.51
CA THR A 364 2.90 5.54 18.60
C THR A 364 2.75 4.71 17.33
N ALA A 365 1.83 3.73 17.29
CA ALA A 365 1.68 2.84 16.14
C ALA A 365 0.97 3.52 14.94
N VAL A 366 -0.07 4.31 15.21
CA VAL A 366 -0.85 4.99 14.15
C VAL A 366 -0.03 6.05 13.40
N PRO A 367 0.72 6.96 14.07
CA PRO A 367 1.55 7.94 13.37
C PRO A 367 2.62 7.28 12.48
N GLU A 368 3.28 6.22 12.96
CA GLU A 368 4.32 5.55 12.18
C GLU A 368 3.76 4.86 10.93
N LEU A 369 2.61 4.19 11.03
CA LEU A 369 1.93 3.60 9.89
C LEU A 369 1.46 4.68 8.90
N ALA A 370 0.88 5.77 9.39
CA ALA A 370 0.45 6.89 8.56
C ALA A 370 1.64 7.51 7.80
N ARG A 371 2.80 7.65 8.47
CA ARG A 371 4.03 8.14 7.87
C ARG A 371 4.53 7.21 6.76
N GLN A 372 4.55 5.90 6.99
CA GLN A 372 4.97 4.92 5.98
C GLN A 372 4.02 4.94 4.76
N LEU A 373 2.71 4.92 5.02
CA LEU A 373 1.68 5.00 3.98
C LEU A 373 1.80 6.31 3.18
N ALA A 374 2.07 7.45 3.82
CA ALA A 374 2.28 8.73 3.13
C ALA A 374 3.44 8.65 2.12
N HIS A 375 4.57 8.06 2.51
CA HIS A 375 5.73 7.91 1.63
C HIS A 375 5.44 6.96 0.46
N GLU A 376 4.76 5.84 0.71
CA GLU A 376 4.41 4.89 -0.34
C GLU A 376 3.41 5.47 -1.34
N LEU A 377 2.40 6.19 -0.86
CA LEU A 377 1.39 6.84 -1.69
C LEU A 377 1.95 8.02 -2.49
N LEU A 378 2.95 8.74 -1.96
CA LEU A 378 3.66 9.78 -2.71
C LEU A 378 4.56 9.18 -3.79
N ALA A 379 5.16 8.01 -3.54
CA ALA A 379 5.95 7.30 -4.54
C ALA A 379 5.09 6.70 -5.65
N ASP A 380 3.90 6.18 -5.33
CA ASP A 380 2.94 5.63 -6.28
C ASP A 380 1.49 6.03 -5.93
N PRO A 381 1.00 7.17 -6.44
CA PRO A 381 -0.34 7.67 -6.15
C PRO A 381 -1.47 6.73 -6.57
N GLU A 382 -1.24 5.84 -7.55
CA GLU A 382 -2.26 4.90 -8.04
C GLU A 382 -2.66 3.87 -6.98
N ARG A 383 -1.76 3.56 -6.03
CA ARG A 383 -2.06 2.68 -4.89
C ARG A 383 -3.17 3.19 -4.01
N ALA A 384 -3.41 4.50 -3.98
CA ALA A 384 -4.53 5.08 -3.23
C ALA A 384 -5.91 4.60 -3.73
N ARG A 385 -6.00 4.09 -4.98
CA ARG A 385 -7.23 3.54 -5.55
C ARG A 385 -7.48 2.08 -5.17
N SER A 386 -6.52 1.40 -4.53
CA SER A 386 -6.71 0.01 -4.13
C SER A 386 -7.88 -0.12 -3.14
N ALA A 387 -8.62 -1.22 -3.24
CA ALA A 387 -9.75 -1.47 -2.34
C ALA A 387 -9.29 -1.49 -0.87
N ALA A 388 -8.14 -2.13 -0.61
CA ALA A 388 -7.55 -2.24 0.73
C ALA A 388 -7.23 -0.88 1.36
N VAL A 389 -6.59 0.04 0.62
CA VAL A 389 -6.25 1.37 1.14
C VAL A 389 -7.50 2.20 1.40
N ARG A 390 -8.46 2.21 0.48
CA ARG A 390 -9.72 2.95 0.70
C ARG A 390 -10.49 2.41 1.90
N GLU A 391 -10.61 1.09 2.01
CA GLU A 391 -11.30 0.41 3.09
C GLU A 391 -10.63 0.66 4.45
N ALA A 392 -9.30 0.68 4.49
CA ALA A 392 -8.53 1.05 5.69
C ALA A 392 -8.78 2.51 6.11
N LEU A 393 -8.73 3.46 5.16
CA LEU A 393 -8.97 4.88 5.44
C LEU A 393 -10.43 5.17 5.84
N GLU A 394 -11.39 4.47 5.23
CA GLU A 394 -12.82 4.58 5.57
C GLU A 394 -13.13 4.02 6.96
N ARG A 395 -12.48 2.92 7.36
CA ARG A 395 -12.72 2.28 8.67
C ARG A 395 -11.97 2.91 9.83
N HIS A 396 -10.80 3.51 9.57
CA HIS A 396 -9.91 4.01 10.62
C HIS A 396 -9.71 5.52 10.50
N SER A 397 -10.62 6.30 11.10
CA SER A 397 -10.59 7.76 11.08
C SER A 397 -9.31 8.37 11.67
N ALA A 398 -8.71 7.73 12.68
CA ALA A 398 -7.45 8.16 13.28
C ALA A 398 -6.26 8.03 12.31
N LEU A 399 -6.19 6.92 11.56
CA LEU A 399 -5.18 6.72 10.52
C LEU A 399 -5.34 7.76 9.41
N HIS A 400 -6.57 8.00 8.96
CA HIS A 400 -6.84 9.03 7.96
C HIS A 400 -6.42 10.43 8.43
N ALA A 401 -6.74 10.81 9.67
CA ALA A 401 -6.33 12.10 10.23
C ALA A 401 -4.79 12.25 10.29
N GLN A 402 -4.07 11.22 10.76
CA GLN A 402 -2.61 11.25 10.83
C GLN A 402 -1.95 11.23 9.45
N LEU A 403 -2.54 10.52 8.48
CA LEU A 403 -2.07 10.55 7.09
C LEU A 403 -2.12 11.98 6.54
N LEU A 404 -3.23 12.70 6.76
CA LEU A 404 -3.35 14.09 6.32
C LEU A 404 -2.30 14.99 7.02
N VAL A 405 -2.06 14.82 8.31
CA VAL A 405 -1.00 15.57 9.02
C VAL A 405 0.37 15.33 8.36
N HIS A 406 0.74 14.08 8.11
CA HIS A 406 2.03 13.77 7.47
C HIS A 406 2.13 14.26 6.02
N LEU A 407 1.03 14.25 5.26
CA LEU A 407 1.02 14.84 3.92
C LEU A 407 1.18 16.36 3.96
N ASP A 408 0.65 17.04 4.98
CA ASP A 408 0.85 18.47 5.22
C ASP A 408 2.32 18.79 5.51
N ASP A 409 2.97 18.00 6.37
CA ASP A 409 4.39 18.13 6.70
C ASP A 409 5.31 17.94 5.47
N LEU A 410 4.93 17.06 4.54
CA LEU A 410 5.72 16.75 3.34
C LEU A 410 5.43 17.70 2.16
N ALA A 411 4.32 18.42 2.19
CA ALA A 411 3.88 19.29 1.10
C ALA A 411 4.82 20.46 0.78
N PRO A 412 5.50 21.13 1.75
CA PRO A 412 6.47 22.18 1.44
C PRO A 412 7.63 21.69 0.56
N ASP A 413 8.03 20.43 0.72
CA ASP A 413 9.11 19.84 -0.05
C ASP A 413 8.62 19.28 -1.39
N ASN A 414 7.45 18.62 -1.41
CA ASN A 414 6.96 17.90 -2.60
C ASN A 414 5.50 18.23 -2.95
N PRO A 415 5.16 19.51 -3.22
CA PRO A 415 3.75 19.91 -3.30
C PRO A 415 3.03 19.29 -4.50
N PHE A 416 3.69 19.13 -5.64
CA PHE A 416 3.07 18.52 -6.82
C PHE A 416 2.73 17.03 -6.63
N SER A 417 3.58 16.28 -5.92
CA SER A 417 3.30 14.88 -5.58
C SER A 417 2.07 14.78 -4.69
N VAL A 418 1.95 15.69 -3.72
CA VAL A 418 0.78 15.80 -2.84
C VAL A 418 -0.48 16.19 -3.62
N VAL A 419 -0.44 17.20 -4.50
CA VAL A 419 -1.55 17.58 -5.40
C VAL A 419 -2.05 16.37 -6.19
N ARG A 420 -1.13 15.62 -6.82
CA ARG A 420 -1.48 14.42 -7.59
C ARG A 420 -2.16 13.37 -6.74
N LEU A 421 -1.63 13.11 -5.54
CA LEU A 421 -2.20 12.14 -4.61
C LEU A 421 -3.62 12.55 -4.16
N LEU A 422 -3.80 13.81 -3.73
CA LEU A 422 -5.10 14.32 -3.29
C LEU A 422 -6.18 14.15 -4.35
N HIS A 423 -5.87 14.44 -5.60
CA HIS A 423 -6.81 14.24 -6.72
C HIS A 423 -7.03 12.76 -7.07
N THR A 424 -5.98 11.94 -7.00
CA THR A 424 -6.05 10.51 -7.33
C THR A 424 -6.88 9.73 -6.33
N ALA A 425 -6.81 10.12 -5.06
CA ALA A 425 -7.48 9.51 -3.92
C ALA A 425 -8.81 10.18 -3.52
N ASP A 426 -9.24 11.23 -4.23
CA ASP A 426 -10.41 12.09 -3.91
C ASP A 426 -10.41 12.65 -2.47
N LEU A 427 -9.21 12.90 -1.91
CA LEU A 427 -9.03 13.41 -0.54
C LEU A 427 -9.25 14.93 -0.41
N VAL A 428 -9.48 15.62 -1.54
CA VAL A 428 -9.63 17.09 -1.63
C VAL A 428 -10.75 17.61 -0.73
N ARG A 429 -11.86 16.87 -0.60
CA ARG A 429 -13.07 17.35 0.11
C ARG A 429 -13.00 17.25 1.64
N GLY A 430 -11.96 16.63 2.19
CA GLY A 430 -11.85 16.31 3.61
C GLY A 430 -10.70 17.00 4.35
N VAL A 431 -9.98 17.93 3.72
CA VAL A 431 -8.82 18.58 4.32
C VAL A 431 -9.24 19.51 5.47
N PRO A 432 -8.79 19.28 6.72
CA PRO A 432 -9.09 20.13 7.87
C PRO A 432 -8.51 21.55 7.74
N ASP A 433 -9.13 22.51 8.45
CA ASP A 433 -8.71 23.92 8.42
C ASP A 433 -7.28 24.15 8.94
N GLY A 434 -6.77 23.28 9.81
CA GLY A 434 -5.46 23.38 10.46
C GLY A 434 -4.27 22.83 9.66
N LEU A 435 -4.46 22.41 8.41
CA LEU A 435 -3.41 21.85 7.54
C LEU A 435 -3.16 22.80 6.34
N PRO A 436 -2.37 23.87 6.53
CA PRO A 436 -2.27 24.96 5.55
C PRO A 436 -1.70 24.48 4.22
N HIS A 437 -0.68 23.62 4.20
CA HIS A 437 0.00 23.20 2.98
C HIS A 437 -0.86 22.28 2.12
N LEU A 438 -1.62 21.37 2.76
CA LEU A 438 -2.60 20.53 2.11
C LEU A 438 -3.74 21.35 1.50
N ARG A 439 -4.20 22.41 2.18
CA ARG A 439 -5.20 23.31 1.61
C ARG A 439 -4.69 24.04 0.39
N MET A 440 -3.43 24.46 0.40
CA MET A 440 -2.78 25.03 -0.79
C MET A 440 -2.76 24.03 -1.95
N CYS A 441 -2.38 22.78 -1.68
CA CYS A 441 -2.36 21.71 -2.67
C CYS A 441 -3.76 21.37 -3.19
N ALA A 442 -4.77 21.30 -2.32
CA ALA A 442 -6.16 21.05 -2.66
C ALA A 442 -6.80 22.17 -3.51
N ALA A 443 -6.38 23.42 -3.27
CA ALA A 443 -6.82 24.58 -4.05
C ALA A 443 -6.08 24.73 -5.40
N TYR A 444 -4.97 24.01 -5.58
CA TYR A 444 -4.21 24.04 -6.82
C TYR A 444 -4.89 23.16 -7.89
N PRO A 445 -5.16 23.69 -9.09
CA PRO A 445 -5.81 22.89 -10.14
C PRO A 445 -4.87 21.82 -10.70
N LEU A 446 -5.44 20.72 -11.20
CA LEU A 446 -4.70 19.58 -11.75
C LEU A 446 -3.56 19.98 -12.71
N PRO A 447 -2.35 19.42 -12.56
CA PRO A 447 -1.22 19.68 -13.45
C PRO A 447 -1.56 19.32 -14.91
N GLY A 448 -1.38 20.25 -15.83
CA GLY A 448 -1.66 20.06 -17.27
C GLY A 448 -2.62 21.09 -17.89
N ALA A 449 -3.29 21.91 -17.08
CA ALA A 449 -3.92 23.13 -17.57
C ALA A 449 -2.86 24.21 -17.77
N SER A 450 -2.38 24.40 -19.01
CA SER A 450 -1.40 25.42 -19.39
C SER A 450 -1.66 26.77 -18.73
N ARG A 451 -0.75 27.20 -17.85
CA ARG A 451 -0.63 28.59 -17.39
C ARG A 451 0.67 29.17 -17.93
N GLU A 452 0.58 29.60 -19.18
CA GLU A 452 1.73 30.02 -19.99
C GLU A 452 2.10 31.49 -19.79
N THR A 453 1.35 32.27 -18.99
CA THR A 453 1.58 33.70 -18.79
C THR A 453 1.86 34.08 -17.32
N GLY A 454 2.60 35.18 -17.10
CA GLY A 454 2.91 35.68 -15.76
C GLY A 454 1.69 36.15 -14.96
N ALA A 455 0.70 36.77 -15.61
CA ALA A 455 -0.54 37.17 -14.95
C ALA A 455 -1.34 35.97 -14.39
N ASP A 456 -1.26 34.82 -15.06
CA ASP A 456 -1.87 33.58 -14.58
C ASP A 456 -1.13 33.03 -13.34
N ARG A 457 0.19 33.23 -13.26
CA ARG A 457 1.02 32.79 -12.12
C ARG A 457 0.78 33.63 -10.88
N ASP A 458 0.69 34.95 -11.00
CA ASP A 458 0.40 35.84 -9.87
C ASP A 458 -0.97 35.53 -9.25
N SER A 459 -1.99 35.37 -10.10
CA SER A 459 -3.33 34.97 -9.66
C SER A 459 -3.33 33.57 -9.02
N THR A 460 -2.50 32.66 -9.51
CA THR A 460 -2.36 31.31 -8.94
C THR A 460 -1.73 31.38 -7.55
N LEU A 461 -0.63 32.13 -7.40
CA LEU A 461 0.07 32.30 -6.14
C LEU A 461 -0.87 32.88 -5.08
N HIS A 462 -1.59 33.95 -5.41
CA HIS A 462 -2.57 34.54 -4.49
C HIS A 462 -3.68 33.56 -4.11
N THR A 463 -4.13 32.72 -5.05
CA THR A 463 -5.17 31.72 -4.79
C THR A 463 -4.69 30.67 -3.80
N VAL A 464 -3.50 30.12 -4.00
CA VAL A 464 -2.95 29.11 -3.08
C VAL A 464 -2.59 29.71 -1.72
N LEU A 465 -1.96 30.89 -1.67
CA LEU A 465 -1.64 31.55 -0.39
C LEU A 465 -2.90 31.89 0.40
N ARG A 466 -3.99 32.31 -0.27
CA ARG A 466 -5.29 32.51 0.38
C ARG A 466 -5.86 31.20 0.93
N ALA A 467 -5.69 30.09 0.22
CA ALA A 467 -6.18 28.79 0.64
C ALA A 467 -5.49 28.27 1.90
N ALA A 468 -4.23 28.65 2.15
CA ALA A 468 -3.50 28.31 3.38
C ALA A 468 -4.20 28.81 4.65
N GLY A 469 -4.97 29.90 4.56
CA GLY A 469 -5.66 30.50 5.71
C GLY A 469 -4.74 31.25 6.70
N VAL A 470 -3.42 31.23 6.47
CA VAL A 470 -2.40 31.92 7.26
C VAL A 470 -1.52 32.79 6.36
N SER A 471 -1.01 33.89 6.90
CA SER A 471 -0.12 34.79 6.17
C SER A 471 1.29 34.19 6.07
N PRO A 472 2.00 34.32 4.91
CA PRO A 472 3.39 33.91 4.79
C PRO A 472 4.35 34.69 5.70
N MET A 473 3.90 35.81 6.27
CA MET A 473 4.66 36.53 7.31
C MET A 473 4.59 35.86 8.68
N ILE A 474 3.54 35.07 8.93
CA ILE A 474 3.33 34.35 10.20
C ILE A 474 3.84 32.91 10.08
N GLU A 475 3.54 32.25 8.96
CA GLU A 475 4.01 30.90 8.65
C GLU A 475 4.77 30.90 7.32
N PRO A 476 6.09 31.15 7.31
CA PRO A 476 6.86 31.29 6.08
C PRO A 476 6.90 30.03 5.21
N LEU A 477 6.70 28.82 5.74
CA LEU A 477 6.73 27.61 4.90
C LEU A 477 5.58 27.57 3.87
N VAL A 478 4.48 28.30 4.09
CA VAL A 478 3.42 28.42 3.08
C VAL A 478 3.93 29.15 1.85
N LEU A 479 4.88 30.08 1.99
CA LEU A 479 5.54 30.72 0.86
C LEU A 479 6.34 29.71 0.05
N ARG A 480 7.07 28.80 0.72
CA ARG A 480 7.82 27.73 0.05
C ARG A 480 6.90 26.82 -0.78
N THR A 481 5.78 26.43 -0.18
CA THR A 481 4.76 25.58 -0.82
C THR A 481 4.17 26.28 -2.03
N GLY A 482 3.73 27.53 -1.88
CA GLY A 482 3.16 28.34 -2.96
C GLY A 482 4.16 28.59 -4.08
N PHE A 483 5.40 28.92 -3.74
CA PHE A 483 6.48 29.14 -4.70
C PHE A 483 6.71 27.89 -5.56
N ARG A 484 6.86 26.72 -4.93
CA ARG A 484 7.07 25.45 -5.64
C ARG A 484 5.87 24.97 -6.45
N LEU A 485 4.64 25.35 -6.08
CA LEU A 485 3.44 25.07 -6.88
C LEU A 485 3.36 25.94 -8.15
N VAL A 486 3.82 27.18 -8.09
CA VAL A 486 3.76 28.13 -9.22
C VAL A 486 4.98 27.99 -10.14
N TRP A 487 6.16 27.80 -9.54
CA TRP A 487 7.44 27.64 -10.21
C TRP A 487 8.06 26.28 -9.83
N PRO A 488 7.74 25.20 -10.58
CA PRO A 488 8.31 23.86 -10.34
C PRO A 488 9.84 23.84 -10.53
N GLU A 489 10.51 22.74 -10.12
CA GLU A 489 11.98 22.60 -10.01
C GLU A 489 12.83 22.99 -11.25
N ASN A 490 12.21 23.21 -12.42
CA ASN A 490 12.90 23.59 -13.66
C ASN A 490 12.43 24.94 -14.24
N LEU A 491 11.59 25.69 -13.52
CA LEU A 491 11.08 26.97 -13.94
C LEU A 491 11.45 28.02 -12.90
N LEU A 492 12.23 29.02 -13.29
CA LEU A 492 12.52 30.18 -12.45
C LEU A 492 11.45 31.26 -12.64
N PRO A 493 11.15 32.06 -11.61
CA PRO A 493 10.38 33.28 -11.82
C PRO A 493 11.12 34.21 -12.76
N THR A 494 10.38 34.96 -13.57
CA THR A 494 10.97 36.06 -14.33
C THR A 494 11.50 37.13 -13.37
N PRO A 495 12.47 37.98 -13.79
CA PRO A 495 12.94 39.08 -12.95
C PRO A 495 11.81 39.97 -12.42
N GLN A 496 10.80 40.25 -13.25
CA GLN A 496 9.61 41.00 -12.84
C GLN A 496 8.81 40.27 -11.74
N GLU A 497 8.50 38.99 -11.93
CA GLU A 497 7.79 38.14 -10.96
C GLU A 497 8.57 38.05 -9.63
N ALA A 498 9.90 37.88 -9.71
CA ALA A 498 10.79 37.80 -8.56
C ALA A 498 10.81 39.09 -7.73
N ARG A 499 10.80 40.26 -8.39
CA ARG A 499 10.68 41.55 -7.69
C ARG A 499 9.33 41.73 -7.05
N TRP A 500 8.26 41.36 -7.76
CA TRP A 500 6.91 41.46 -7.25
C TRP A 500 6.72 40.62 -5.97
N ILE A 501 7.09 39.34 -5.99
CA ILE A 501 6.91 38.46 -4.83
C ILE A 501 7.80 38.86 -3.65
N LEU A 502 9.02 39.32 -3.92
CA LEU A 502 9.92 39.85 -2.89
C LEU A 502 9.34 41.11 -2.23
N GLY A 503 8.73 41.99 -3.02
CA GLY A 503 8.05 43.19 -2.52
C GLY A 503 6.79 42.87 -1.70
N GLU A 504 6.02 41.87 -2.12
CA GLU A 504 4.75 41.50 -1.48
C GLU A 504 4.94 40.74 -0.16
N THR A 505 5.90 39.81 -0.11
CA THR A 505 6.11 38.91 1.05
C THR A 505 7.32 39.26 1.91
N GLY A 506 8.19 40.17 1.46
CA GLY A 506 9.34 40.62 2.22
C GLY A 506 10.47 39.61 2.36
N SER A 507 11.66 40.11 2.69
CA SER A 507 12.90 39.31 2.72
C SER A 507 12.93 38.23 3.81
N ASP A 508 12.33 38.50 4.97
CA ASP A 508 12.37 37.57 6.11
C ASP A 508 11.58 36.30 5.84
N ALA A 509 10.42 36.41 5.15
CA ALA A 509 9.64 35.26 4.73
C ALA A 509 10.44 34.40 3.74
N HIS A 510 11.08 35.01 2.74
CA HIS A 510 11.93 34.28 1.77
C HIS A 510 13.14 33.59 2.41
N ARG A 511 13.75 34.21 3.45
CA ARG A 511 14.86 33.60 4.20
C ARG A 511 14.40 32.34 4.92
N THR A 512 13.32 32.43 5.70
CA THR A 512 12.80 31.29 6.48
C THR A 512 12.20 30.21 5.57
N ALA A 513 11.54 30.61 4.49
CA ALA A 513 10.99 29.69 3.48
C ALA A 513 12.07 29.03 2.60
N GLY A 514 13.30 29.53 2.61
CA GLY A 514 14.39 29.03 1.77
C GLY A 514 14.17 29.24 0.27
N THR A 515 13.43 30.29 -0.13
CA THR A 515 13.10 30.59 -1.54
C THR A 515 13.94 31.72 -2.15
N TYR A 516 14.81 32.35 -1.34
CA TYR A 516 15.71 33.40 -1.83
C TYR A 516 16.76 32.92 -2.87
N PRO A 517 17.28 31.68 -2.85
CA PRO A 517 18.24 31.23 -3.86
C PRO A 517 17.67 31.25 -5.27
N GLU A 518 16.38 30.94 -5.42
CA GLU A 518 15.65 30.98 -6.69
C GLU A 518 15.48 32.41 -7.18
N LEU A 519 15.29 33.39 -6.29
CA LEU A 519 15.26 34.81 -6.66
C LEU A 519 16.63 35.30 -7.15
N ILE A 520 17.72 34.85 -6.50
CA ILE A 520 19.09 35.15 -6.96
C ILE A 520 19.31 34.56 -8.35
N ARG A 521 18.93 33.29 -8.56
CA ARG A 521 19.03 32.66 -9.88
C ARG A 521 18.20 33.38 -10.93
N ALA A 522 17.00 33.85 -10.60
CA ALA A 522 16.18 34.64 -11.52
C ALA A 522 16.89 35.93 -11.99
N ALA A 523 17.64 36.60 -11.12
CA ALA A 523 18.42 37.77 -11.50
C ALA A 523 19.64 37.41 -12.37
N LEU A 524 20.34 36.32 -12.06
CA LEU A 524 21.58 35.93 -12.74
C LEU A 524 21.34 35.22 -14.08
N GLU A 525 20.31 34.39 -14.18
CA GLU A 525 19.94 33.63 -15.38
C GLU A 525 18.92 34.38 -16.26
N GLY A 526 18.42 35.54 -15.79
CA GLY A 526 17.45 36.36 -16.50
C GLY A 526 17.96 36.89 -17.86
N PRO A 527 17.06 37.19 -18.82
CA PRO A 527 17.44 37.70 -20.14
C PRO A 527 18.27 38.99 -20.05
N ALA A 528 19.33 39.09 -20.84
CA ALA A 528 20.27 40.21 -20.79
C ALA A 528 19.65 41.57 -21.16
N ASP A 529 18.47 41.59 -21.78
CA ASP A 529 17.72 42.77 -22.21
C ASP A 529 16.49 43.09 -21.32
N ASP A 530 16.19 42.25 -20.32
CA ASP A 530 15.06 42.45 -19.41
C ASP A 530 15.29 43.67 -18.51
N PRO A 531 14.38 44.66 -18.46
CA PRO A 531 14.56 45.88 -17.66
C PRO A 531 14.56 45.62 -16.15
N ASP A 532 13.97 44.53 -15.67
CA ASP A 532 13.81 44.23 -14.24
C ASP A 532 15.01 43.49 -13.63
N VAL A 533 15.96 43.01 -14.43
CA VAL A 533 17.16 42.32 -13.94
C VAL A 533 18.03 43.20 -13.04
N THR A 534 18.30 44.44 -13.43
CA THR A 534 19.19 45.31 -12.63
C THR A 534 18.54 45.85 -11.36
N PRO A 535 17.27 46.30 -11.38
CA PRO A 535 16.59 46.65 -10.14
C PRO A 535 16.44 45.45 -9.19
N LEU A 536 16.18 44.24 -9.72
CA LEU A 536 16.13 43.02 -8.90
C LEU A 536 17.47 42.76 -8.22
N ALA A 537 18.59 42.90 -8.93
CA ALA A 537 19.91 42.69 -8.35
C ALA A 537 20.18 43.67 -7.18
N ALA A 538 19.79 44.94 -7.33
CA ALA A 538 19.90 45.93 -6.25
C ALA A 538 19.01 45.58 -5.05
N ASP A 539 17.76 45.16 -5.30
CA ASP A 539 16.83 44.70 -4.27
C ASP A 539 17.39 43.49 -3.51
N LEU A 540 17.96 42.50 -4.21
CA LEU A 540 18.55 41.30 -3.60
C LEU A 540 19.76 41.61 -2.71
N ILE A 541 20.68 42.45 -3.18
CA ILE A 541 21.84 42.89 -2.38
C ILE A 541 21.39 43.58 -1.09
N ARG A 542 20.34 44.41 -1.18
CA ARG A 542 19.77 45.12 -0.03
C ARG A 542 19.04 44.18 0.94
N CYS A 543 18.29 43.20 0.41
CA CYS A 543 17.45 42.31 1.19
C CYS A 543 18.19 41.11 1.81
N PHE A 544 19.25 40.64 1.17
CA PHE A 544 19.98 39.43 1.56
C PHE A 544 21.50 39.63 1.74
N PRO A 545 21.95 40.63 2.51
CA PRO A 545 23.37 40.99 2.60
C PRO A 545 24.25 39.91 3.26
N HIS A 546 23.66 38.94 3.97
CA HIS A 546 24.39 37.92 4.72
C HIS A 546 24.27 36.51 4.13
N GLU A 547 23.30 36.30 3.25
CA GLU A 547 22.97 35.01 2.63
C GLU A 547 23.65 34.85 1.27
N ILE A 548 23.94 35.96 0.59
CA ILE A 548 24.59 35.97 -0.72
C ILE A 548 26.08 35.67 -0.54
N ASP A 549 26.57 34.64 -1.25
CA ASP A 549 28.00 34.32 -1.23
C ASP A 549 28.85 35.34 -2.00
N ALA A 550 30.18 35.30 -1.83
CA ALA A 550 31.08 36.28 -2.45
C ALA A 550 31.01 36.29 -4.00
N ARG A 551 30.76 35.13 -4.61
CA ARG A 551 30.67 34.99 -6.07
C ARG A 551 29.37 35.58 -6.58
N GLN A 552 28.24 35.18 -5.98
CA GLN A 552 26.91 35.70 -6.28
C GLN A 552 26.87 37.22 -6.08
N LEU A 553 27.47 37.72 -4.99
CA LEU A 553 27.57 39.15 -4.73
C LEU A 553 28.37 39.85 -5.84
N GLY A 554 29.48 39.26 -6.29
CA GLY A 554 30.23 39.76 -7.44
C GLY A 554 29.37 39.89 -8.70
N ALA A 555 28.59 38.85 -9.02
CA ALA A 555 27.73 38.83 -10.21
C ALA A 555 26.58 39.85 -10.11
N LEU A 556 25.93 39.96 -8.95
CA LEU A 556 24.89 40.96 -8.70
C LEU A 556 25.46 42.40 -8.77
N ARG A 557 26.69 42.62 -8.28
CA ARG A 557 27.39 43.91 -8.42
C ARG A 557 27.75 44.23 -9.86
N MET A 558 27.98 43.23 -10.73
CA MET A 558 28.13 43.48 -12.18
C MET A 558 26.84 44.01 -12.81
N LEU A 559 25.66 43.57 -12.33
CA LEU A 559 24.36 44.06 -12.79
C LEU A 559 24.06 45.47 -12.27
N GLU A 560 24.35 45.78 -11.01
CA GLU A 560 24.25 47.13 -10.45
C GLU A 560 25.21 48.12 -11.16
N PHE A 561 26.40 47.65 -11.51
CA PHE A 561 27.35 48.42 -12.32
C PHE A 561 26.84 48.65 -13.74
N ALA A 562 26.19 47.66 -14.36
CA ALA A 562 25.54 47.79 -15.66
C ALA A 562 24.44 48.87 -15.63
N GLU A 563 23.63 48.93 -14.58
CA GLU A 563 22.63 50.00 -14.39
C GLU A 563 23.28 51.37 -14.24
N SER A 564 24.35 51.47 -13.44
CA SER A 564 25.12 52.71 -13.29
C SER A 564 25.70 53.20 -14.61
N LEU A 565 26.13 52.29 -15.50
CA LEU A 565 26.54 52.62 -16.87
C LEU A 565 25.37 53.11 -17.73
N ALA A 566 24.23 52.44 -17.68
CA ALA A 566 23.04 52.80 -18.44
C ALA A 566 22.51 54.20 -18.07
N GLU A 567 22.62 54.57 -16.79
CA GLU A 567 22.22 55.89 -16.29
C GLU A 567 23.31 56.97 -16.42
N GLY A 568 24.49 56.65 -16.97
CA GLY A 568 25.61 57.59 -17.08
C GLY A 568 26.21 58.00 -15.72
N ARG A 569 25.98 57.20 -14.68
CA ARG A 569 26.51 57.40 -13.31
C ARG A 569 27.79 56.64 -13.03
N ALA A 570 28.30 55.87 -14.00
CA ALA A 570 29.54 55.13 -13.83
C ALA A 570 30.73 56.08 -13.56
N GLY A 571 31.53 55.76 -12.54
CA GLY A 571 32.75 56.49 -12.23
C GLY A 571 33.86 56.26 -13.26
N ALA A 572 35.03 56.83 -13.02
CA ALA A 572 36.21 56.62 -13.87
C ALA A 572 36.63 55.13 -13.87
N GLY A 573 37.15 54.63 -15.00
CA GLY A 573 37.65 53.26 -15.11
C GLY A 573 36.62 52.15 -15.37
N PRO A 574 35.59 52.31 -16.24
CA PRO A 574 34.59 51.26 -16.46
C PRO A 574 35.16 49.92 -16.92
N VAL A 575 36.24 49.91 -17.71
CA VAL A 575 36.89 48.66 -18.15
C VAL A 575 37.52 47.91 -16.99
N ALA A 576 38.30 48.60 -16.16
CA ALA A 576 38.97 47.98 -15.02
C ALA A 576 37.96 47.51 -13.97
N THR A 577 36.90 48.29 -13.73
CA THR A 577 35.81 47.94 -12.82
C THR A 577 35.08 46.67 -13.27
N ALA A 578 34.69 46.59 -14.54
CA ALA A 578 34.01 45.41 -15.08
C ALA A 578 34.85 44.13 -14.95
N LEU A 579 36.16 44.20 -15.25
CA LEU A 579 37.07 43.05 -15.14
C LEU A 579 37.33 42.64 -13.68
N THR A 580 37.40 43.60 -12.77
CA THR A 580 37.55 43.34 -11.33
C THR A 580 36.31 42.63 -10.77
N LEU A 581 35.12 43.13 -11.10
CA LEU A 581 33.85 42.53 -10.70
C LEU A 581 33.68 41.12 -11.29
N ARG A 582 34.01 40.92 -12.57
CA ARG A 582 34.00 39.58 -13.19
C ARG A 582 34.93 38.61 -12.46
N SER A 583 36.12 39.06 -12.08
CA SER A 583 37.09 38.21 -11.38
C SER A 583 36.56 37.76 -10.02
N ALA A 584 35.82 38.62 -9.32
CA ALA A 584 35.15 38.28 -8.06
C ALA A 584 33.95 37.33 -8.26
N ALA A 585 33.32 37.36 -9.43
CA ALA A 585 32.11 36.61 -9.74
C ALA A 585 32.36 35.25 -10.45
N HIS A 586 33.60 34.88 -10.74
CA HIS A 586 33.90 33.73 -11.61
C HIS A 586 33.46 32.38 -10.99
N PRO A 587 32.78 31.48 -11.74
CA PRO A 587 32.30 31.65 -13.12
C PRO A 587 31.07 32.54 -13.22
N VAL A 588 30.96 33.36 -14.26
CA VAL A 588 29.87 34.33 -14.46
C VAL A 588 28.87 33.81 -15.48
N GLU A 589 27.59 34.07 -15.24
CA GLU A 589 26.49 33.76 -16.16
C GLU A 589 26.64 34.52 -17.48
N PRO A 590 26.41 33.88 -18.64
CA PRO A 590 26.58 34.52 -19.95
C PRO A 590 25.70 35.76 -20.16
N THR A 591 24.50 35.78 -19.59
CA THR A 591 23.55 36.91 -19.66
C THR A 591 24.05 38.13 -18.90
N VAL A 592 24.64 37.92 -17.71
CA VAL A 592 25.29 38.97 -16.91
C VAL A 592 26.47 39.56 -17.69
N LEU A 593 27.35 38.72 -18.25
CA LEU A 593 28.47 39.16 -19.09
C LEU A 593 27.97 39.94 -20.31
N GLN A 594 27.00 39.40 -21.04
CA GLN A 594 26.44 40.03 -22.24
C GLN A 594 25.89 41.43 -21.93
N ARG A 595 25.18 41.59 -20.81
CA ARG A 595 24.61 42.89 -20.41
C ARG A 595 25.71 43.87 -19.98
N THR A 596 26.55 43.49 -19.02
CA THR A 596 27.56 44.38 -18.45
C THR A 596 28.62 44.76 -19.50
N PHE A 597 29.18 43.79 -20.21
CA PHE A 597 30.18 44.07 -21.25
C PHE A 597 29.56 44.75 -22.47
N GLY A 598 28.31 44.44 -22.81
CA GLY A 598 27.57 45.15 -23.84
C GLY A 598 27.38 46.64 -23.52
N LEU A 599 27.12 46.99 -22.26
CA LEU A 599 26.98 48.39 -21.84
C LEU A 599 28.32 49.12 -21.77
N VAL A 600 29.38 48.48 -21.26
CA VAL A 600 30.75 49.04 -21.35
C VAL A 600 31.11 49.29 -22.82
N ALA A 601 30.86 48.34 -23.70
CA ALA A 601 31.12 48.48 -25.12
C ALA A 601 30.35 49.65 -25.77
N ARG A 602 29.06 49.81 -25.44
CA ARG A 602 28.25 50.95 -25.91
C ARG A 602 28.79 52.29 -25.42
N ASP A 603 29.23 52.37 -24.17
CA ASP A 603 29.83 53.57 -23.60
C ASP A 603 31.15 53.94 -24.32
N LEU A 604 32.00 52.95 -24.59
CA LEU A 604 33.25 53.14 -25.36
C LEU A 604 33.04 53.47 -26.85
N LEU A 605 31.86 53.17 -27.39
CA LEU A 605 31.42 53.51 -28.74
C LEU A 605 30.54 54.76 -28.77
N SER A 606 30.30 55.42 -27.64
CA SER A 606 29.55 56.67 -27.61
C SER A 606 30.35 57.83 -28.24
N GLU A 607 29.67 58.91 -28.60
CA GLU A 607 30.32 60.15 -29.06
C GLU A 607 31.14 60.82 -27.95
N GLN A 608 30.71 60.65 -26.70
CA GLN A 608 31.42 61.12 -25.51
C GLN A 608 32.30 60.02 -24.92
N ARG A 609 33.05 59.30 -25.79
CA ARG A 609 33.91 58.19 -25.38
C ARG A 609 34.79 58.59 -24.18
N PRO A 610 34.78 57.83 -23.09
CA PRO A 610 35.64 58.10 -21.94
C PRO A 610 37.13 58.08 -22.33
N VAL A 611 37.86 59.11 -21.90
CA VAL A 611 39.28 59.28 -22.24
C VAL A 611 40.11 58.16 -21.62
N GLY A 612 40.92 57.49 -22.44
CA GLY A 612 41.87 56.46 -21.98
C GLY A 612 41.28 55.05 -21.81
N GLU A 613 39.95 54.90 -21.77
CA GLU A 613 39.31 53.59 -21.53
C GLU A 613 39.43 52.63 -22.72
N LEU A 614 39.42 53.13 -23.96
CA LEU A 614 39.68 52.26 -25.12
C LEU A 614 41.10 51.67 -25.08
N SER A 615 42.06 52.45 -24.59
CA SER A 615 43.43 51.98 -24.37
C SER A 615 43.51 50.98 -23.22
N ALA A 616 42.66 51.12 -22.19
CA ALA A 616 42.52 50.13 -21.12
C ALA A 616 41.92 48.82 -21.66
N LEU A 617 40.87 48.89 -22.49
CA LEU A 617 40.29 47.73 -23.18
C LEU A 617 41.33 47.01 -24.03
N ALA A 618 42.03 47.74 -24.90
CA ALA A 618 43.02 47.17 -25.80
C ALA A 618 44.17 46.46 -25.07
N ARG A 619 44.64 47.05 -23.95
CA ARG A 619 45.70 46.47 -23.11
C ARG A 619 45.23 45.33 -22.21
N SER A 620 43.93 45.25 -21.89
CA SER A 620 43.40 44.17 -21.06
C SER A 620 43.60 42.79 -21.68
N GLY A 621 43.58 42.70 -23.02
CA GLY A 621 43.67 41.44 -23.75
C GLY A 621 42.47 40.51 -23.53
N ASP A 622 41.38 41.02 -22.93
CA ASP A 622 40.24 40.20 -22.54
C ASP A 622 39.35 39.86 -23.74
N ALA A 623 39.30 38.57 -24.11
CA ALA A 623 38.61 38.12 -25.31
C ALA A 623 37.09 38.32 -25.27
N GLU A 624 36.45 38.15 -24.11
CA GLU A 624 35.01 38.32 -23.96
C GLU A 624 34.60 39.79 -24.06
N LEU A 625 35.31 40.69 -23.37
CA LEU A 625 35.01 42.12 -23.41
C LEU A 625 35.35 42.74 -24.78
N ILE A 626 36.48 42.37 -25.40
CA ILE A 626 36.83 42.80 -26.76
C ILE A 626 35.83 42.25 -27.78
N GLY A 627 35.38 40.99 -27.60
CA GLY A 627 34.32 40.39 -28.40
C GLY A 627 33.01 41.16 -28.28
N ALA A 628 32.59 41.52 -27.08
CA ALA A 628 31.40 42.34 -26.84
C ALA A 628 31.52 43.72 -27.50
N TYR A 629 32.69 44.37 -27.43
CA TYR A 629 32.96 45.62 -28.15
C TYR A 629 32.78 45.47 -29.66
N GLY A 630 33.33 44.40 -30.24
CA GLY A 630 33.16 44.07 -31.65
C GLY A 630 31.71 43.76 -32.04
N ALA A 631 30.95 43.09 -31.17
CA ALA A 631 29.54 42.79 -31.41
C ALA A 631 28.68 44.06 -31.40
N VAL A 632 28.90 44.95 -30.42
CA VAL A 632 28.18 46.23 -30.32
C VAL A 632 28.47 47.11 -31.53
N ALA A 633 29.73 47.20 -31.99
CA ALA A 633 30.11 47.97 -33.18
C ALA A 633 29.39 47.53 -34.47
N ARG A 634 28.89 46.28 -34.51
CA ARG A 634 28.12 45.73 -35.65
C ARG A 634 26.62 45.90 -35.51
N THR A 635 26.13 46.53 -34.44
CA THR A 635 24.69 46.78 -34.26
C THR A 635 24.18 47.82 -35.26
N ALA A 636 22.94 47.66 -35.70
CA ALA A 636 22.33 48.54 -36.71
C ALA A 636 22.40 50.05 -36.35
N PRO A 637 22.14 50.49 -35.10
CA PRO A 637 22.23 51.90 -34.74
C PRO A 637 23.64 52.49 -34.91
N LEU A 638 24.69 51.72 -34.59
CA LEU A 638 26.07 52.19 -34.77
C LEU A 638 26.51 52.15 -36.22
N LEU A 639 26.11 51.14 -36.99
CA LEU A 639 26.37 51.09 -38.42
C LEU A 639 25.71 52.26 -39.16
N ASP A 640 24.47 52.59 -38.81
CA ASP A 640 23.76 53.74 -39.37
C ASP A 640 24.47 55.06 -39.03
N ARG A 641 24.90 55.23 -37.77
CA ARG A 641 25.68 56.39 -37.34
C ARG A 641 27.02 56.49 -38.08
N LEU A 642 27.75 55.39 -38.22
CA LEU A 642 28.99 55.35 -38.99
C LEU A 642 28.80 55.74 -40.45
N ARG A 643 27.63 55.51 -41.05
CA ARG A 643 27.31 55.90 -42.43
C ARG A 643 26.90 57.36 -42.56
N THR A 644 26.26 57.92 -41.55
CA THR A 644 25.59 59.23 -41.60
C THR A 644 26.35 60.36 -40.91
N ALA A 645 27.30 60.05 -40.01
CA ALA A 645 28.07 61.03 -39.25
C ALA A 645 29.59 60.94 -39.54
N PRO A 646 30.11 61.75 -40.49
CA PRO A 646 31.52 61.72 -40.88
C PRO A 646 32.52 61.97 -39.73
N SER A 647 32.19 62.85 -38.79
CA SER A 647 33.04 63.13 -37.60
C SER A 647 33.17 61.89 -36.71
N TYR A 648 32.06 61.21 -36.44
CA TYR A 648 32.05 59.98 -35.65
C TYR A 648 32.85 58.86 -36.33
N ALA A 649 32.72 58.70 -37.66
CA ALA A 649 33.52 57.74 -38.42
C ALA A 649 35.03 58.05 -38.37
N ALA A 650 35.42 59.33 -38.45
CA ALA A 650 36.80 59.77 -38.24
C ALA A 650 37.28 59.42 -36.82
N ASP A 651 36.48 59.70 -35.79
CA ASP A 651 36.82 59.42 -34.40
C ASP A 651 36.99 57.91 -34.12
N CYS A 652 36.17 57.06 -34.73
CA CYS A 652 36.34 55.60 -34.69
C CYS A 652 37.60 55.14 -35.43
N PHE A 653 37.88 55.68 -36.61
CA PHE A 653 39.12 55.38 -37.33
C PHE A 653 40.36 55.72 -36.49
N MET A 654 40.40 56.92 -35.88
CA MET A 654 41.51 57.33 -35.00
C MET A 654 41.62 56.41 -33.79
N ALA A 655 40.51 56.05 -33.16
CA ALA A 655 40.52 55.14 -32.00
C ALA A 655 41.10 53.77 -32.34
N TRP A 656 40.61 53.16 -33.42
CA TRP A 656 41.01 51.81 -33.83
C TRP A 656 42.41 51.79 -34.45
N THR A 657 42.96 52.93 -34.87
CA THR A 657 44.34 53.03 -35.38
C THR A 657 45.38 53.41 -34.33
N SER A 658 44.97 54.06 -33.24
CA SER A 658 45.87 54.55 -32.19
C SER A 658 46.45 53.46 -31.27
N GLN A 659 45.85 52.27 -31.21
CA GLN A 659 46.20 51.21 -30.22
C GLN A 659 46.84 49.98 -30.88
N VAL A 660 47.81 50.17 -31.78
CA VAL A 660 48.50 49.05 -32.46
C VAL A 660 49.42 48.31 -31.50
N GLY A 661 49.38 46.98 -31.47
CA GLY A 661 50.29 46.18 -30.65
C GLY A 661 49.96 46.16 -29.16
N ALA A 662 48.76 46.64 -28.78
CA ALA A 662 48.33 46.66 -27.38
C ALA A 662 48.07 45.24 -26.82
N SER A 663 47.49 44.36 -27.63
CA SER A 663 47.37 42.91 -27.39
C SER A 663 47.02 42.19 -28.69
N GLY A 664 47.31 40.88 -28.79
CA GLY A 664 47.01 40.10 -30.00
C GLY A 664 45.50 40.01 -30.29
N VAL A 665 44.68 39.84 -29.25
CA VAL A 665 43.21 39.80 -29.35
C VAL A 665 42.65 41.13 -29.85
N TRP A 666 43.19 42.26 -29.36
CA TRP A 666 42.80 43.57 -29.85
C TRP A 666 43.25 43.81 -31.30
N ASP A 667 44.45 43.37 -31.67
CA ASP A 667 44.95 43.54 -33.05
C ASP A 667 44.11 42.78 -34.08
N GLU A 668 43.58 41.62 -33.72
CA GLU A 668 42.60 40.89 -34.52
C GLU A 668 41.26 41.65 -34.59
N ALA A 669 40.72 42.03 -33.44
CA ALA A 669 39.43 42.73 -33.35
C ALA A 669 39.43 44.07 -34.11
N ARG A 670 40.47 44.90 -33.95
CA ARG A 670 40.59 46.18 -34.68
C ARG A 670 40.72 45.98 -36.19
N GLY A 671 41.39 44.91 -36.62
CA GLY A 671 41.50 44.55 -38.03
C GLY A 671 40.11 44.26 -38.63
N ALA A 672 39.33 43.43 -37.92
CA ALA A 672 37.95 43.13 -38.28
C ALA A 672 37.06 44.39 -38.24
N LEU A 673 37.19 45.24 -37.22
CA LEU A 673 36.44 46.50 -37.13
C LEU A 673 36.74 47.45 -38.31
N LEU A 674 38.00 47.60 -38.70
CA LEU A 674 38.35 48.44 -39.84
C LEU A 674 37.78 47.84 -41.14
N GLU A 675 38.03 46.56 -41.41
CA GLU A 675 37.72 45.95 -42.71
C GLU A 675 36.25 45.53 -42.87
N GLU A 676 35.60 45.07 -41.80
CA GLU A 676 34.24 44.53 -41.84
C GLU A 676 33.18 45.52 -41.35
N VAL A 677 33.56 46.54 -40.57
CA VAL A 677 32.60 47.52 -40.00
C VAL A 677 32.77 48.89 -40.64
N LEU A 678 33.97 49.50 -40.54
CA LEU A 678 34.18 50.86 -41.03
C LEU A 678 34.22 50.92 -42.55
N ARG A 679 35.00 50.08 -43.23
CA ARG A 679 35.13 50.13 -44.70
C ARG A 679 33.77 49.97 -45.39
N PRO A 680 32.90 49.02 -45.03
CA PRO A 680 31.57 48.91 -45.63
C PRO A 680 30.67 50.11 -45.30
N ALA A 681 30.77 50.70 -44.10
CA ALA A 681 30.02 51.91 -43.77
C ALA A 681 30.43 53.10 -44.67
N LEU A 682 31.74 53.29 -44.90
CA LEU A 682 32.26 54.38 -45.74
C LEU A 682 31.89 54.24 -47.22
N GLN A 683 31.64 53.03 -47.73
CA GLN A 683 31.17 52.82 -49.11
C GLN A 683 29.79 53.46 -49.37
N HIS A 684 29.01 53.69 -48.32
CA HIS A 684 27.70 54.33 -48.42
C HIS A 684 27.78 55.85 -48.32
N MET A 685 28.95 56.42 -48.01
CA MET A 685 29.14 57.86 -47.94
C MET A 685 29.38 58.48 -49.32
N THR A 686 28.86 59.69 -49.50
CA THR A 686 29.14 60.54 -50.64
C THR A 686 30.56 61.12 -50.59
N THR A 687 31.07 61.61 -51.73
CA THR A 687 32.38 62.27 -51.81
C THR A 687 32.49 63.47 -50.86
N ARG A 688 31.38 64.19 -50.63
CA ARG A 688 31.33 65.34 -49.70
C ARG A 688 31.48 64.91 -48.25
N GLU A 689 30.83 63.81 -47.86
CA GLU A 689 30.93 63.24 -46.51
C GLU A 689 32.34 62.70 -46.25
N ILE A 690 32.95 62.00 -47.21
CA ILE A 690 34.35 61.55 -47.11
C ILE A 690 35.32 62.75 -47.00
N ALA A 691 35.07 63.85 -47.72
CA ALA A 691 35.88 65.07 -47.56
C ALA A 691 35.72 65.70 -46.17
N SER A 692 34.50 65.71 -45.62
CA SER A 692 34.23 66.18 -44.25
C SER A 692 34.91 65.31 -43.18
N LEU A 693 34.97 64.00 -43.40
CA LEU A 693 35.71 63.05 -42.56
C LEU A 693 37.21 63.38 -42.55
N LEU A 694 37.80 63.58 -43.74
CA LEU A 694 39.22 63.93 -43.89
C LEU A 694 39.55 65.27 -43.22
N ASP A 695 38.68 66.28 -43.35
CA ASP A 695 38.85 67.57 -42.67
C ASP A 695 38.84 67.42 -41.14
N HIS A 696 37.98 66.54 -40.61
CA HIS A 696 37.98 66.21 -39.18
C HIS A 696 39.29 65.54 -38.75
N LEU A 697 39.79 64.56 -39.52
CA LEU A 697 41.09 63.92 -39.25
C LEU A 697 42.27 64.88 -39.33
N ASP A 698 42.29 65.81 -40.30
CA ASP A 698 43.34 66.82 -40.45
C ASP A 698 43.31 67.81 -39.26
N ARG A 699 42.13 68.17 -38.76
CA ARG A 699 41.95 69.03 -37.57
C ARG A 699 42.40 68.38 -36.26
N SER A 700 42.28 67.06 -36.14
CA SER A 700 42.74 66.31 -34.96
C SER A 700 44.27 66.20 -34.85
N GLY A 701 45.01 66.54 -35.91
CA GLY A 701 46.47 66.53 -35.95
C GLY A 701 47.10 65.14 -36.16
N GLY A 702 48.42 65.08 -36.38
CA GLY A 702 49.15 63.83 -36.61
C GLY A 702 49.10 63.28 -38.05
N SER A 703 49.43 62.00 -38.24
CA SER A 703 49.43 61.33 -39.56
C SER A 703 48.07 60.71 -39.94
N HIS A 704 47.02 60.91 -39.13
CA HIS A 704 45.75 60.17 -39.26
C HIS A 704 45.07 60.31 -40.63
N ALA A 705 45.05 61.52 -41.22
CA ALA A 705 44.47 61.72 -42.55
C ALA A 705 45.31 61.05 -43.66
N ALA A 706 46.64 60.99 -43.51
CA ALA A 706 47.50 60.27 -44.44
C ALA A 706 47.31 58.75 -44.31
N ASP A 707 47.20 58.24 -43.07
CA ASP A 707 46.97 56.83 -42.77
C ASP A 707 45.59 56.38 -43.28
N PHE A 708 44.56 57.21 -43.10
CA PHE A 708 43.23 56.98 -43.68
C PHE A 708 43.27 56.89 -45.21
N ARG A 709 43.92 57.85 -45.88
CA ARG A 709 44.06 57.84 -47.35
C ARG A 709 44.82 56.59 -47.83
N ALA A 710 45.83 56.14 -47.09
CA ALA A 710 46.58 54.93 -47.41
C ALA A 710 45.75 53.65 -47.24
N TRP A 711 44.92 53.59 -46.21
CA TRP A 711 44.04 52.46 -45.91
C TRP A 711 42.78 52.40 -46.80
N HIS A 712 42.19 53.55 -47.15
CA HIS A 712 40.94 53.65 -47.91
C HIS A 712 41.14 53.40 -49.43
N LYS A 713 42.35 53.58 -49.97
CA LYS A 713 42.62 53.34 -51.40
C LYS A 713 42.31 51.89 -51.82
N PRO A 714 41.66 51.67 -52.99
CA PRO A 714 41.50 50.34 -53.57
C PRO A 714 42.89 49.71 -53.80
N GLY A 715 43.21 48.63 -53.09
CA GLY A 715 44.52 47.96 -53.16
C GLY A 715 45.63 48.56 -52.26
N GLY A 716 45.28 49.43 -51.30
CA GLY A 716 46.20 50.06 -50.35
C GLY A 716 46.99 49.08 -49.47
N THR A 717 48.25 49.42 -49.21
CA THR A 717 49.31 48.59 -48.61
C THR A 717 49.10 48.18 -47.14
N LEU A 718 48.16 48.79 -46.41
CA LEU A 718 47.85 48.39 -45.03
C LEU A 718 47.06 47.07 -44.93
N GLY A 719 46.27 46.71 -45.94
CA GLY A 719 45.59 45.40 -46.01
C GLY A 719 46.56 44.21 -46.12
N ARG A 720 47.82 44.46 -46.49
CA ARG A 720 48.90 43.44 -46.48
C ARG A 720 49.70 43.40 -45.17
N LEU A 721 49.67 44.45 -44.35
CA LEU A 721 50.34 44.46 -43.03
C LEU A 721 49.49 43.72 -41.97
N ALA A 722 48.17 43.85 -42.00
CA ALA A 722 47.28 43.05 -41.14
C ALA A 722 47.46 41.53 -41.35
N ARG A 723 47.71 41.08 -42.59
CA ARG A 723 48.02 39.67 -42.90
C ARG A 723 49.44 39.23 -42.52
N ARG A 724 50.36 40.15 -42.20
CA ARG A 724 51.78 39.85 -41.90
C ARG A 724 52.09 39.87 -40.40
N PHE A 725 51.26 40.52 -39.59
CA PHE A 725 51.40 40.53 -38.12
C PHE A 725 50.47 39.53 -37.40
N GLY A 726 49.46 38.95 -38.07
CA GLY A 726 48.65 37.84 -37.55
C GLY A 726 49.29 36.44 -37.64
N ARG A 727 50.60 36.35 -37.89
CA ARG A 727 51.39 35.12 -37.80
C ARG A 727 52.71 35.41 -37.09
N ARG A 728 52.66 35.54 -35.77
CA ARG A 728 53.76 35.19 -34.87
C ARG A 728 53.23 34.96 -33.47
#